data_AF-A0A1W0A638-F1
#
_entry.id   AF-A0A1W0A638-F1
#
_cell.length_a   1.000
_cell.length_b   1.000
_cell.length_c   1.000
_cell.angle_alpha   90.00
_cell.angle_beta   90.00
_cell.angle_gamma   90.00
#
_symmetry.space_group_name_H-M   'P 1'
#
loop_
_entity.id
_entity.type
_entity.pdbx_description
1 polymer ?
#
loop_
_entity_poly.entity_id
_entity_poly.type
_entity_poly.pdbx_seq_one_letter_code
_entity_poly.pdbx_strand_id
1 'polypeptide(L)'
;MLQSHDEGIENELLDEIPVAEPRVLSIEDFDEDASSNCEILNSPRTLEACCEVGVTPDELIKRPIEYFIRPQESSSLTQKRCDRYELQRVQLIEQVRATRQSIIQKQNSPMKSSCRYDGNTLKMFSKANKSMMESTMIETERKRLERIQQRQLLEMQQLMQIEIRQAEMEAQRIQEAAIKKKREEELEKEKVKRAREVDEIRRQRELEKVQDEQETIMAQKKLTQRNYQEAQRHKALEAAEEKARRLESIERERERQRKQDEHREKTQAILTELQEQALERVKEMNEREKSRVEKLERAREERARRMQQKAQKNKERVENVLSDKERLAIDQRQSLEYRQAESERRREQREHELSLRKQQQTELEEARRAMEAEIRQNQLIAEEERRQKLIQVENEAEYRLRLREEAKVRERILKMQEDAKRQEERERVAERMRKVEEERQSNVLAKCVEKSTRNQTAQDRRRIELRMKLEDAKLREEEIAKALERQARKDDYHRSQLSSKIEADKQRSEAIRAQKDALLKKRKLVKQKAEIQRHEILDSFTKMKITKKFDVEHFASKNGIDISVCKSVNSSVEKPVTARPKSASRPTSKPTKRPMTAKARSQTTASSICRERYISRRISRYPREEKPKQESITSSSSELEIESSNEDAIREQLEQFRRHQNQELLHILEEEQAAEEQREIILRNASDAAERRRLEKIFGVERNQASERIMHITEEHEIMFAQRMADLNYHLPTLKP
;
A
#
# COMPACT_ATOMS: atom_id res chain seq x y z
N MET A 1 -59.02 24.13 -57.35
CA MET A 1 -57.96 25.16 -57.22
C MET A 1 -56.74 24.51 -56.59
N LEU A 2 -55.93 23.84 -57.40
CA LEU A 2 -54.60 23.34 -57.03
C LEU A 2 -53.70 23.78 -58.18
N GLN A 3 -53.00 24.90 -57.98
CA GLN A 3 -52.03 25.44 -58.93
C GLN A 3 -50.69 24.72 -58.71
N SER A 4 -50.28 24.00 -59.74
CA SER A 4 -48.95 23.47 -59.98
C SER A 4 -47.96 24.61 -60.20
N HIS A 5 -47.01 24.78 -59.28
CA HIS A 5 -45.79 25.54 -59.51
C HIS A 5 -44.67 24.55 -59.86
N ASP A 6 -44.41 24.43 -61.17
CA ASP A 6 -43.15 23.95 -61.72
C ASP A 6 -42.11 25.06 -61.50
N GLU A 7 -41.22 24.87 -60.52
CA GLU A 7 -39.95 25.61 -60.46
C GLU A 7 -38.89 24.78 -61.18
N GLY A 8 -38.45 25.29 -62.32
CA GLY A 8 -37.31 24.76 -63.06
C GLY A 8 -36.04 24.93 -62.23
N ILE A 9 -35.47 23.80 -61.80
CA ILE A 9 -34.11 23.75 -61.29
C ILE A 9 -33.19 23.73 -62.49
N GLU A 10 -32.56 24.86 -62.74
CA GLU A 10 -31.48 25.02 -63.71
C GLU A 10 -30.36 24.02 -63.38
N ASN A 11 -30.04 23.17 -64.36
CA ASN A 11 -28.81 22.38 -64.36
C ASN A 11 -27.63 23.34 -64.53
N GLU A 12 -27.20 23.97 -63.44
CA GLU A 12 -25.88 24.59 -63.36
C GLU A 12 -24.82 23.50 -63.57
N LEU A 13 -24.01 23.69 -64.61
CA LEU A 13 -22.79 22.95 -64.87
C LEU A 13 -21.97 22.81 -63.57
N LEU A 14 -22.00 21.62 -62.98
CA LEU A 14 -20.93 21.16 -62.10
C LEU A 14 -19.70 20.98 -62.97
N ASP A 15 -18.91 22.04 -63.10
CA ASP A 15 -17.53 21.96 -63.58
C ASP A 15 -16.83 20.83 -62.81
N GLU A 16 -16.36 19.83 -63.56
CA GLU A 16 -15.60 18.69 -63.06
C GLU A 16 -14.33 19.21 -62.38
N ILE A 17 -14.39 19.39 -61.06
CA ILE A 17 -13.20 19.63 -60.25
C ILE A 17 -12.30 18.40 -60.47
N PRO A 18 -11.09 18.55 -61.05
CA PRO A 18 -10.20 17.42 -61.26
C PRO A 18 -9.89 16.79 -59.90
N VAL A 19 -10.39 15.58 -59.68
CA VAL A 19 -10.11 14.78 -58.48
C VAL A 19 -8.62 14.46 -58.51
N ALA A 20 -7.83 15.30 -57.83
CA ALA A 20 -6.40 15.06 -57.65
C ALA A 20 -6.23 13.69 -57.00
N GLU A 21 -5.35 12.86 -57.56
CA GLU A 21 -5.06 11.53 -57.01
C GLU A 21 -4.75 11.63 -55.51
N PRO A 22 -5.31 10.76 -54.66
CA PRO A 22 -5.12 10.83 -53.22
C PRO A 22 -3.63 10.68 -52.91
N ARG A 23 -3.01 11.76 -52.43
CA ARG A 23 -1.61 11.76 -52.05
C ARG A 23 -1.39 10.74 -50.94
N VAL A 24 -0.45 9.83 -51.14
CA VAL A 24 -0.08 8.85 -50.11
C VAL A 24 0.78 9.55 -49.08
N LEU A 25 0.19 9.86 -47.93
CA LEU A 25 0.86 10.49 -46.80
C LEU A 25 1.38 9.43 -45.82
N SER A 26 2.71 9.44 -45.66
CA SER A 26 3.41 8.65 -44.67
C SER A 26 3.63 9.44 -43.38
N ILE A 27 4.04 8.78 -42.29
CA ILE A 27 4.39 9.45 -41.02
C ILE A 27 5.68 10.29 -41.12
N GLU A 28 6.46 10.09 -42.18
CA GLU A 28 7.69 10.85 -42.45
C GLU A 28 7.36 12.18 -43.16
N ASP A 29 6.33 12.18 -44.00
CA ASP A 29 5.83 13.35 -44.74
C ASP A 29 4.71 14.09 -44.00
N PHE A 30 4.37 13.63 -42.79
CA PHE A 30 3.30 14.19 -41.97
C PHE A 30 3.72 15.52 -41.35
N ASP A 31 2.99 16.58 -41.69
CA ASP A 31 3.19 17.90 -41.09
C ASP A 31 2.65 17.92 -39.65
N GLU A 32 3.56 17.90 -38.68
CA GLU A 32 3.22 17.85 -37.26
C GLU A 32 2.54 19.13 -36.75
N ASP A 33 2.68 20.25 -37.47
CA ASP A 33 2.17 21.57 -37.07
C ASP A 33 0.90 22.01 -37.81
N ALA A 34 0.46 21.26 -38.82
CA ALA A 34 -0.76 21.55 -39.55
C ALA A 34 -2.01 21.49 -38.64
N SER A 35 -2.74 22.60 -38.60
CA SER A 35 -3.94 22.78 -37.78
C SER A 35 -5.09 21.90 -38.27
N SER A 36 -5.60 20.99 -37.41
CA SER A 36 -6.90 20.25 -37.37
C SER A 36 -7.52 19.64 -38.64
N ASN A 37 -7.33 20.20 -39.83
CA ASN A 37 -7.87 19.76 -41.12
C ASN A 37 -6.82 19.03 -41.98
N CYS A 38 -5.80 18.47 -41.33
CA CYS A 38 -4.73 17.79 -42.04
C CYS A 38 -5.23 16.48 -42.66
N GLU A 39 -4.77 16.18 -43.87
CA GLU A 39 -5.05 14.92 -44.57
C GLU A 39 -4.64 13.71 -43.71
N ILE A 40 -5.56 12.75 -43.57
CA ILE A 40 -5.39 11.58 -42.70
C ILE A 40 -4.29 10.67 -43.27
N LEU A 41 -3.42 10.16 -42.38
CA LEU A 41 -2.38 9.18 -42.73
C LEU A 41 -3.01 7.96 -43.42
N ASN A 42 -2.65 7.72 -44.68
CA ASN A 42 -3.22 6.67 -45.51
C ASN A 42 -2.18 5.62 -45.96
N SER A 43 -0.88 5.82 -45.68
CA SER A 43 0.16 4.86 -46.03
C SER A 43 -0.06 3.52 -45.29
N PRO A 44 -0.19 2.37 -45.99
CA PRO A 44 -0.50 1.08 -45.37
C PRO A 44 0.47 0.66 -44.27
N ARG A 45 1.77 0.94 -44.47
CA ARG A 45 2.82 0.66 -43.47
C ARG A 45 2.74 1.57 -42.25
N THR A 46 2.27 2.81 -42.41
CA THR A 46 2.03 3.69 -41.27
C THR A 46 0.82 3.20 -40.49
N LEU A 47 -0.26 2.80 -41.17
CA LEU A 47 -1.44 2.24 -40.52
C LEU A 47 -1.11 0.95 -39.76
N GLU A 48 -0.30 0.06 -40.34
CA GLU A 48 0.20 -1.14 -39.67
C GLU A 48 1.03 -0.80 -38.41
N ALA A 49 1.93 0.18 -38.52
CA ALA A 49 2.72 0.69 -37.39
C ALA A 49 1.83 1.29 -36.28
N CYS A 50 0.80 2.05 -36.66
CA CYS A 50 -0.20 2.60 -35.73
C CYS A 50 -0.95 1.47 -35.01
N CYS A 51 -1.39 0.43 -35.72
CA CYS A 51 -2.05 -0.74 -35.12
C CYS A 51 -1.12 -1.51 -34.17
N GLU A 52 0.17 -1.72 -34.52
CA GLU A 52 1.15 -2.39 -33.64
C GLU A 52 1.43 -1.58 -32.37
N VAL A 53 1.36 -0.24 -32.44
CA VAL A 53 1.48 0.66 -31.27
C VAL A 53 0.11 0.88 -30.58
N GLY A 54 -1.00 0.42 -31.16
CA GLY A 54 -2.35 0.64 -30.64
C GLY A 54 -2.78 2.10 -30.64
N VAL A 55 -2.26 2.91 -31.55
CA VAL A 55 -2.53 4.35 -31.70
C VAL A 55 -3.43 4.57 -32.91
N THR A 56 -4.40 5.48 -32.82
CA THR A 56 -5.20 5.91 -33.98
C THR A 56 -4.52 7.09 -34.68
N PRO A 57 -4.67 7.22 -36.02
CA PRO A 57 -4.16 8.38 -36.74
C PRO A 57 -4.62 9.73 -36.14
N ASP A 58 -5.85 9.78 -35.62
CA ASP A 58 -6.44 10.96 -34.99
C ASP A 58 -5.72 11.44 -33.72
N GLU A 59 -5.01 10.54 -33.02
CA GLU A 59 -4.21 10.86 -31.82
C GLU A 59 -2.90 11.57 -32.16
N LEU A 60 -2.45 11.50 -33.42
CA LEU A 60 -1.21 12.10 -33.89
C LEU A 60 -1.41 13.55 -34.37
N ILE A 61 -2.67 13.96 -34.58
CA ILE A 61 -3.04 15.30 -35.08
C ILE A 61 -3.01 16.32 -33.93
N LYS A 62 -2.41 17.49 -34.16
CA LYS A 62 -2.41 18.60 -33.19
C LYS A 62 -3.85 19.08 -32.93
N ARG A 63 -4.23 19.28 -31.67
CA ARG A 63 -5.59 19.73 -31.31
C ARG A 63 -5.53 21.11 -30.64
N PRO A 64 -6.38 22.07 -31.05
CA PRO A 64 -6.37 23.40 -30.47
C PRO A 64 -7.02 23.38 -29.08
N ILE A 65 -6.79 24.40 -28.26
CA ILE A 65 -7.21 24.40 -26.85
C ILE A 65 -8.74 24.27 -26.68
N GLU A 66 -9.50 24.74 -27.67
CA GLU A 66 -10.96 24.69 -27.74
C GLU A 66 -11.49 23.26 -27.74
N TYR A 67 -10.74 22.31 -28.33
CA TYR A 67 -11.11 20.89 -28.35
C TYR A 67 -11.15 20.28 -26.93
N PHE A 68 -10.35 20.81 -26.00
CA PHE A 68 -10.24 20.29 -24.63
C PHE A 68 -11.21 20.94 -23.64
N ILE A 69 -11.96 21.96 -24.07
CA ILE A 69 -12.94 22.64 -23.21
C ILE A 69 -14.10 21.69 -22.94
N ARG A 70 -14.31 21.35 -21.68
CA ARG A 70 -15.53 20.65 -21.23
C ARG A 70 -16.41 21.60 -20.41
N PRO A 71 -17.75 21.44 -20.48
CA PRO A 71 -18.65 22.19 -19.61
C PRO A 71 -18.26 21.99 -18.14
N GLN A 72 -18.27 23.06 -17.35
CA GLN A 72 -18.00 23.07 -15.90
C GLN A 72 -16.56 22.81 -15.45
N GLU A 73 -15.60 22.70 -16.36
CA GLU A 73 -14.18 22.54 -15.99
C GLU A 73 -13.44 23.88 -15.89
N SER A 74 -12.37 23.93 -15.08
CA SER A 74 -11.54 25.12 -14.95
C SER A 74 -10.65 25.30 -16.18
N SER A 75 -10.47 26.54 -16.64
CA SER A 75 -9.55 26.87 -17.75
C SER A 75 -8.13 26.35 -17.51
N SER A 76 -7.66 26.33 -16.25
CA SER A 76 -6.36 25.74 -15.88
C SER A 76 -6.29 24.22 -16.15
N LEU A 77 -7.36 23.47 -15.88
CA LEU A 77 -7.42 22.04 -16.17
C LEU A 77 -7.40 21.79 -17.68
N THR A 78 -8.16 22.57 -18.45
CA THR A 78 -8.16 22.54 -19.92
C THR A 78 -6.76 22.76 -20.49
N GLN A 79 -6.05 23.78 -20.02
CA GLN A 79 -4.69 24.07 -20.47
C GLN A 79 -3.73 22.91 -20.16
N LYS A 80 -3.76 22.40 -18.92
CA LYS A 80 -2.95 21.22 -18.53
C LYS A 80 -3.28 19.98 -19.37
N ARG A 81 -4.54 19.78 -19.74
CA ARG A 81 -4.97 18.67 -20.60
C ARG A 81 -4.40 18.82 -22.01
N CYS A 82 -4.44 20.03 -22.57
CA CYS A 82 -3.82 20.37 -23.86
C CYS A 82 -2.31 20.11 -23.83
N ASP A 83 -1.60 20.64 -22.82
CA ASP A 83 -0.15 20.47 -22.68
C ASP A 83 0.25 18.99 -22.59
N ARG A 84 -0.49 18.19 -21.79
CA ARG A 84 -0.26 16.74 -21.68
C ARG A 84 -0.57 15.99 -22.96
N TYR A 85 -1.63 16.40 -23.67
CA TYR A 85 -1.95 15.82 -24.96
C TYR A 85 -0.82 16.07 -25.97
N GLU A 86 -0.30 17.28 -26.08
CA GLU A 86 0.82 17.60 -26.98
C GLU A 86 2.08 16.82 -26.62
N LEU A 87 2.45 16.75 -25.34
CA LEU A 87 3.57 15.94 -24.88
C LEU A 87 3.40 14.46 -25.24
N GLN A 88 2.20 13.91 -25.06
CA GLN A 88 1.89 12.52 -25.40
C GLN A 88 1.90 12.31 -26.92
N ARG A 89 1.33 13.24 -27.69
CA ARG A 89 1.27 13.20 -29.15
C ARG A 89 2.66 13.07 -29.76
N VAL A 90 3.61 13.91 -29.34
CA VAL A 90 5.00 13.86 -29.81
C VAL A 90 5.65 12.50 -29.52
N GLN A 91 5.44 11.94 -28.32
CA GLN A 91 5.95 10.61 -27.96
C GLN A 91 5.33 9.51 -28.83
N LEU A 92 4.03 9.59 -29.15
CA LEU A 92 3.36 8.60 -29.99
C LEU A 92 3.85 8.70 -31.45
N ILE A 93 4.08 9.90 -31.98
CA ILE A 93 4.66 10.10 -33.32
C ILE A 93 6.03 9.42 -33.40
N GLU A 94 6.90 9.62 -32.40
CA GLU A 94 8.21 8.99 -32.34
C GLU A 94 8.11 7.45 -32.30
N GLN A 95 7.20 6.91 -31.49
CA GLN A 95 6.96 5.47 -31.41
C GLN A 95 6.48 4.88 -32.74
N VAL A 96 5.53 5.53 -33.40
CA VAL A 96 4.99 5.10 -34.71
C VAL A 96 6.07 5.18 -35.80
N ARG A 97 6.92 6.21 -35.78
CA ARG A 97 8.08 6.31 -36.68
C ARG A 97 9.04 5.13 -36.48
N ALA A 98 9.37 4.81 -35.22
CA ALA A 98 10.26 3.70 -34.90
C ALA A 98 9.68 2.34 -35.31
N THR A 99 8.39 2.09 -35.06
CA THR A 99 7.74 0.82 -35.46
C THR A 99 7.61 0.71 -36.98
N ARG A 100 7.25 1.79 -37.68
CA ARG A 100 7.23 1.80 -39.16
C ARG A 100 8.60 1.46 -39.74
N GLN A 101 9.68 2.06 -39.24
CA GLN A 101 11.04 1.75 -39.67
C GLN A 101 11.38 0.27 -39.43
N SER A 102 10.96 -0.30 -38.29
CA SER A 102 11.12 -1.72 -37.99
C SER A 102 10.36 -2.61 -38.99
N ILE A 103 9.12 -2.27 -39.36
CA ILE A 103 8.34 -2.99 -40.39
C ILE A 103 9.04 -2.94 -41.74
N ILE A 104 9.53 -1.77 -42.16
CA ILE A 104 10.28 -1.60 -43.42
C ILE A 104 11.56 -2.44 -43.40
N GLN A 105 12.32 -2.43 -42.29
CA GLN A 105 13.53 -3.24 -42.15
C GLN A 105 13.24 -4.75 -42.19
N LYS A 106 12.15 -5.21 -41.55
CA LYS A 106 11.71 -6.61 -41.60
C LYS A 106 11.34 -7.04 -43.04
N GLN A 107 10.74 -6.15 -43.83
CA GLN A 107 10.39 -6.43 -45.24
C GLN A 107 11.61 -6.38 -46.17
N ASN A 108 12.52 -5.43 -45.95
CA ASN A 108 13.70 -5.23 -46.81
C ASN A 108 14.85 -6.19 -46.47
N SER A 109 14.84 -6.81 -45.28
CA SER A 109 15.77 -7.90 -44.97
C SER A 109 15.45 -9.06 -45.91
N PRO A 110 16.30 -9.33 -46.93
CA PRO A 110 16.02 -10.37 -47.91
C PRO A 110 15.86 -11.66 -47.13
N MET A 111 14.71 -12.32 -47.30
CA MET A 111 14.35 -13.57 -46.62
C MET A 111 15.55 -14.52 -46.56
N LYS A 112 16.37 -14.39 -45.50
CA LYS A 112 17.18 -15.48 -45.02
C LYS A 112 16.13 -16.43 -44.52
N SER A 113 15.82 -17.39 -45.37
CA SER A 113 15.07 -18.62 -45.17
C SER A 113 15.59 -19.35 -43.93
N SER A 114 15.37 -18.75 -42.77
CA SER A 114 15.60 -19.33 -41.47
C SER A 114 14.27 -19.93 -41.06
N CYS A 115 13.90 -20.98 -41.80
CA CYS A 115 13.36 -22.18 -41.20
C CYS A 115 14.44 -22.83 -40.30
N ARG A 116 15.09 -22.06 -39.41
CA ARG A 116 15.70 -22.56 -38.19
C ARG A 116 14.72 -22.24 -37.08
N TYR A 117 13.69 -23.08 -37.01
CA TYR A 117 13.11 -23.40 -35.72
C TYR A 117 14.26 -23.81 -34.81
N ASP A 118 14.62 -22.96 -33.85
CA ASP A 118 15.29 -23.37 -32.62
C ASP A 118 14.28 -24.14 -31.77
N GLY A 119 13.86 -25.30 -32.30
CA GLY A 119 13.27 -26.38 -31.54
C GLY A 119 14.41 -27.25 -31.03
N ASN A 120 15.01 -26.84 -29.92
CA ASN A 120 16.01 -27.63 -29.19
C ASN A 120 15.36 -28.78 -28.41
N THR A 121 14.47 -29.53 -29.05
CA THR A 121 14.00 -30.84 -28.58
C THR A 121 13.45 -31.63 -29.75
N LEU A 122 14.08 -32.79 -30.01
CA LEU A 122 13.58 -33.88 -30.85
C LEU A 122 13.82 -33.80 -32.39
N LYS A 123 15.08 -33.96 -32.79
CA LYS A 123 15.45 -34.56 -34.09
C LYS A 123 16.12 -35.92 -33.86
N MET A 124 15.38 -37.00 -34.07
CA MET A 124 15.94 -38.29 -34.52
C MET A 124 14.88 -38.96 -35.42
N PHE A 125 15.33 -39.38 -36.60
CA PHE A 125 14.66 -40.17 -37.66
C PHE A 125 14.05 -39.45 -38.88
N SER A 126 14.97 -39.10 -39.79
CA SER A 126 15.03 -39.47 -41.22
C SER A 126 13.75 -39.76 -42.00
N LYS A 127 13.48 -38.91 -43.00
CA LYS A 127 12.83 -39.24 -44.27
C LYS A 127 13.91 -39.49 -45.34
N ALA A 128 14.05 -40.73 -45.79
CA ALA A 128 14.50 -41.10 -47.13
C ALA A 128 14.22 -42.59 -47.33
N ASN A 129 13.19 -42.90 -48.14
CA ASN A 129 12.83 -44.18 -48.78
C ASN A 129 11.31 -44.35 -48.79
N LYS A 130 10.71 -43.64 -49.74
CA LYS A 130 9.26 -43.62 -49.98
C LYS A 130 8.99 -44.32 -51.31
N SER A 131 9.27 -45.63 -51.39
CA SER A 131 8.95 -46.42 -52.60
C SER A 131 8.89 -47.94 -52.42
N MET A 132 9.04 -48.50 -51.20
CA MET A 132 9.08 -49.96 -51.05
C MET A 132 8.57 -50.42 -49.68
N MET A 133 7.37 -50.02 -49.26
CA MET A 133 6.77 -50.49 -48.00
C MET A 133 5.24 -50.35 -48.02
N GLU A 134 4.56 -51.18 -48.81
CA GLU A 134 3.13 -51.49 -48.59
C GLU A 134 2.93 -52.90 -48.03
N SER A 135 4.00 -53.71 -47.87
CA SER A 135 3.97 -55.04 -47.24
C SER A 135 4.55 -55.07 -45.81
N THR A 136 4.81 -53.92 -45.20
CA THR A 136 5.45 -53.80 -43.86
C THR A 136 4.71 -52.85 -42.92
N MET A 137 3.52 -52.37 -43.30
CA MET A 137 2.71 -51.54 -42.42
C MET A 137 2.22 -52.34 -41.20
N ILE A 138 1.88 -53.62 -41.39
CA ILE A 138 1.36 -54.53 -40.35
C ILE A 138 2.43 -54.92 -39.32
N GLU A 139 3.67 -55.18 -39.74
CA GLU A 139 4.78 -55.47 -38.80
C GLU A 139 5.26 -54.23 -38.05
N THR A 140 5.18 -53.03 -38.67
CA THR A 140 5.50 -51.79 -37.96
C THR A 140 4.43 -51.40 -36.94
N GLU A 141 3.17 -51.77 -37.15
CA GLU A 141 2.09 -51.57 -36.18
C GLU A 141 2.28 -52.45 -34.94
N ARG A 142 2.68 -53.72 -35.13
CA ARG A 142 3.02 -54.64 -34.03
C ARG A 142 4.21 -54.14 -33.20
N LYS A 143 5.30 -53.68 -33.84
CA LYS A 143 6.45 -53.05 -33.16
C LYS A 143 6.10 -51.70 -32.50
N ARG A 144 5.06 -51.00 -32.98
CA ARG A 144 4.60 -49.74 -32.38
C ARG A 144 3.80 -49.98 -31.12
N LEU A 145 2.97 -51.02 -31.08
CA LEU A 145 2.27 -51.47 -29.87
C LEU A 145 3.23 -51.99 -28.79
N GLU A 146 4.26 -52.74 -29.18
CA GLU A 146 5.31 -53.22 -28.25
C GLU A 146 6.14 -52.07 -27.65
N ARG A 147 6.44 -51.04 -28.44
CA ARG A 147 7.07 -49.80 -27.94
C ARG A 147 6.15 -48.97 -27.04
N ILE A 148 4.84 -49.02 -27.24
CA ILE A 148 3.86 -48.36 -26.37
C ILE A 148 3.80 -49.07 -25.01
N GLN A 149 3.79 -50.41 -24.99
CA GLN A 149 3.86 -51.17 -23.74
C GLN A 149 5.19 -50.98 -23.00
N GLN A 150 6.32 -50.97 -23.71
CA GLN A 150 7.63 -50.69 -23.09
C GLN A 150 7.74 -49.25 -22.57
N ARG A 151 7.11 -48.29 -23.26
CA ARG A 151 7.04 -46.90 -22.82
C ARG A 151 6.15 -46.74 -21.58
N GLN A 152 5.02 -47.44 -21.52
CA GLN A 152 4.15 -47.46 -20.33
C GLN A 152 4.86 -48.09 -19.12
N LEU A 153 5.66 -49.14 -19.31
CA LEU A 153 6.49 -49.74 -18.25
C LEU A 153 7.61 -48.81 -17.76
N LEU A 154 8.27 -48.06 -18.66
CA LEU A 154 9.29 -47.07 -18.30
C LEU A 154 8.69 -45.81 -17.67
N GLU A 155 7.50 -45.38 -18.10
CA GLU A 155 6.76 -44.27 -17.49
C GLU A 155 6.27 -44.65 -16.09
N MET A 156 5.81 -45.88 -15.88
CA MET A 156 5.48 -46.42 -14.54
C MET A 156 6.72 -46.52 -13.64
N GLN A 157 7.87 -46.94 -14.20
CA GLN A 157 9.14 -46.96 -13.46
C GLN A 157 9.64 -45.55 -13.11
N GLN A 158 9.44 -44.56 -13.99
CA GLN A 158 9.76 -43.16 -13.72
C GLN A 158 8.81 -42.52 -12.69
N LEU A 159 7.52 -42.84 -12.74
CA LEU A 159 6.54 -42.41 -11.74
C LEU A 159 6.91 -42.95 -10.35
N MET A 160 7.25 -44.24 -10.26
CA MET A 160 7.71 -44.86 -9.01
C MET A 160 9.01 -44.22 -8.49
N GLN A 161 9.95 -43.82 -9.36
CA GLN A 161 11.18 -43.11 -8.95
C GLN A 161 10.92 -41.67 -8.51
N ILE A 162 9.90 -41.00 -9.07
CA ILE A 162 9.48 -39.67 -8.65
C ILE A 162 8.81 -39.75 -7.27
N GLU A 163 7.97 -40.76 -7.06
CA GLU A 163 7.27 -40.99 -5.78
C GLU A 163 8.26 -41.33 -4.65
N ILE A 164 9.29 -42.13 -4.94
CA ILE A 164 10.40 -42.39 -4.00
C ILE A 164 11.18 -41.10 -3.67
N ARG A 165 11.49 -40.25 -4.67
CA ARG A 165 12.16 -38.95 -4.41
C ARG A 165 11.29 -37.96 -3.67
N GLN A 166 9.98 -37.95 -3.91
CA GLN A 166 9.04 -37.10 -3.20
C GLN A 166 8.95 -37.52 -1.73
N ALA A 167 8.88 -38.83 -1.45
CA ALA A 167 8.92 -39.37 -0.09
C ALA A 167 10.24 -39.06 0.64
N GLU A 168 11.38 -39.13 -0.04
CA GLU A 168 12.69 -38.76 0.54
C GLU A 168 12.78 -37.26 0.87
N MET A 169 12.28 -36.39 -0.02
CA MET A 169 12.24 -34.94 0.19
C MET A 169 11.28 -34.55 1.32
N GLU A 170 10.15 -35.24 1.45
CA GLU A 170 9.20 -35.06 2.56
C GLU A 170 9.79 -35.52 3.89
N ALA A 171 10.46 -36.68 3.91
CA ALA A 171 11.17 -37.16 5.09
C ALA A 171 12.26 -36.19 5.55
N GLN A 172 13.02 -35.58 4.61
CA GLN A 172 14.02 -34.56 4.92
C GLN A 172 13.39 -33.28 5.48
N ARG A 173 12.28 -32.81 4.90
CA ARG A 173 11.54 -31.64 5.41
C ARG A 173 10.98 -31.87 6.81
N ILE A 174 10.46 -33.07 7.09
CA ILE A 174 9.97 -33.45 8.41
C ILE A 174 11.12 -33.47 9.44
N GLN A 175 12.30 -33.99 9.06
CA GLN A 175 13.48 -33.97 9.93
C GLN A 175 14.00 -32.56 10.20
N GLU A 176 14.07 -31.69 9.19
CA GLU A 176 14.49 -30.30 9.35
C GLU A 176 13.49 -29.47 10.18
N ALA A 177 12.18 -29.69 9.97
CA ALA A 177 11.13 -29.06 10.77
C ALA A 177 11.22 -29.50 12.25
N ALA A 178 11.50 -30.78 12.52
CA ALA A 178 11.68 -31.28 13.89
C ALA A 178 12.93 -30.68 14.57
N ILE A 179 14.01 -30.44 13.83
CA ILE A 179 15.23 -29.81 14.37
C ILE A 179 15.00 -28.31 14.63
N LYS A 180 14.30 -27.60 13.75
CA LYS A 180 13.96 -26.18 13.94
C LYS A 180 13.01 -25.97 15.11
N LYS A 181 11.99 -26.83 15.25
CA LYS A 181 11.05 -26.81 16.36
C LYS A 181 11.75 -27.01 17.71
N LYS A 182 12.73 -27.91 17.79
CA LYS A 182 13.54 -28.09 19.01
C LYS A 182 14.37 -26.85 19.38
N ARG A 183 14.96 -26.17 18.38
CA ARG A 183 15.72 -24.92 18.61
C ARG A 183 14.82 -23.75 19.01
N GLU A 184 13.62 -23.67 18.46
CA GLU A 184 12.62 -22.65 18.84
C GLU A 184 12.09 -22.89 20.25
N GLU A 185 11.80 -24.14 20.62
CA GLU A 185 11.41 -24.51 21.99
C GLU A 185 12.53 -24.22 23.01
N GLU A 186 13.80 -24.34 22.64
CA GLU A 186 14.95 -23.97 23.49
C GLU A 186 15.03 -22.44 23.69
N LEU A 187 14.84 -21.66 22.61
CA LEU A 187 14.85 -20.20 22.67
C LEU A 187 13.62 -19.63 23.41
N GLU A 188 12.47 -20.29 23.31
CA GLU A 188 11.28 -19.93 24.10
C GLU A 188 11.48 -20.25 25.58
N LYS A 189 12.08 -21.40 25.91
CA LYS A 189 12.46 -21.72 27.30
C LYS A 189 13.46 -20.71 27.88
N GLU A 190 14.36 -20.17 27.06
CA GLU A 190 15.32 -19.14 27.49
C GLU A 190 14.65 -17.76 27.67
N LYS A 191 13.76 -17.36 26.76
CA LYS A 191 12.97 -16.11 26.89
C LYS A 191 12.05 -16.14 28.11
N VAL A 192 11.43 -17.29 28.39
CA VAL A 192 10.58 -17.48 29.58
C VAL A 192 11.42 -17.42 30.86
N LYS A 193 12.67 -17.91 30.88
CA LYS A 193 13.57 -17.77 32.03
C LYS A 193 13.99 -16.31 32.27
N ARG A 194 14.37 -15.58 31.23
CA ARG A 194 14.75 -14.16 31.35
C ARG A 194 13.56 -13.25 31.72
N ALA A 195 12.36 -13.58 31.26
CA ALA A 195 11.13 -12.88 31.68
C ALA A 195 10.81 -13.16 33.16
N ARG A 196 11.00 -14.40 33.64
CA ARG A 196 10.84 -14.77 35.05
C ARG A 196 11.86 -14.08 35.95
N GLU A 197 13.11 -13.95 35.54
CA GLU A 197 14.15 -13.24 36.30
C GLU A 197 13.87 -11.73 36.43
N VAL A 198 13.34 -11.10 35.38
CA VAL A 198 12.94 -9.67 35.40
C VAL A 198 11.70 -9.44 36.27
N ASP A 199 10.74 -10.38 36.23
CA ASP A 199 9.56 -10.34 37.09
C ASP A 199 9.89 -10.68 38.55
N GLU A 200 10.88 -11.53 38.83
CA GLU A 200 11.36 -11.85 40.18
C GLU A 200 12.07 -10.66 40.83
N ILE A 201 12.87 -9.89 40.08
CA ILE A 201 13.49 -8.65 40.57
C ILE A 201 12.44 -7.55 40.84
N ARG A 202 11.38 -7.50 40.04
CA ARG A 202 10.25 -6.59 40.25
C ARG A 202 9.39 -7.01 41.45
N ARG A 203 9.17 -8.32 41.63
CA ARG A 203 8.46 -8.90 42.78
C ARG A 203 9.22 -8.75 44.09
N GLN A 204 10.56 -8.79 44.12
CA GLN A 204 11.33 -8.56 45.35
C GLN A 204 11.14 -7.13 45.90
N ARG A 205 11.00 -6.13 45.01
CA ARG A 205 10.74 -4.72 45.38
C ARG A 205 9.27 -4.44 45.71
N GLU A 206 8.35 -5.28 45.22
CA GLU A 206 6.93 -5.22 45.56
C GLU A 206 6.62 -6.02 46.86
N LEU A 207 7.33 -7.11 47.14
CA LEU A 207 7.19 -7.92 48.37
C LEU A 207 7.65 -7.17 49.63
N GLU A 208 8.68 -6.33 49.53
CA GLU A 208 9.12 -5.47 50.63
C GLU A 208 8.07 -4.41 50.99
N LYS A 209 7.37 -3.85 49.99
CA LYS A 209 6.27 -2.89 50.20
C LYS A 209 4.98 -3.54 50.67
N VAL A 210 4.77 -4.81 50.32
CA VAL A 210 3.56 -5.57 50.67
C VAL A 210 3.70 -6.24 52.06
N GLN A 211 4.90 -6.48 52.59
CA GLN A 211 5.09 -6.98 53.96
C GLN A 211 4.56 -6.00 55.01
N ASP A 212 4.76 -4.69 54.79
CA ASP A 212 4.22 -3.63 55.65
C ASP A 212 2.68 -3.51 55.57
N GLU A 213 2.08 -3.90 54.44
CA GLU A 213 0.63 -3.88 54.24
C GLU A 213 -0.04 -5.21 54.67
N GLN A 214 0.68 -6.33 54.68
CA GLN A 214 0.15 -7.67 55.01
C GLN A 214 0.00 -7.94 56.50
N GLU A 215 0.76 -7.30 57.39
CA GLU A 215 0.50 -7.40 58.84
C GLU A 215 -0.89 -6.87 59.20
N THR A 216 -1.39 -5.88 58.44
CA THR A 216 -2.74 -5.31 58.65
C THR A 216 -3.87 -6.17 58.06
N ILE A 217 -3.59 -6.98 57.03
CA ILE A 217 -4.58 -7.80 56.31
C ILE A 217 -4.62 -9.26 56.82
N MET A 218 -3.55 -9.76 57.45
CA MET A 218 -3.49 -11.10 58.04
C MET A 218 -4.47 -11.31 59.22
N ALA A 219 -4.97 -10.24 59.83
CA ALA A 219 -6.07 -10.28 60.78
C ALA A 219 -7.42 -10.66 60.13
N GLN A 220 -7.64 -10.33 58.85
CA GLN A 220 -8.89 -10.60 58.12
C GLN A 220 -8.90 -11.94 57.36
N LYS A 221 -7.74 -12.51 57.02
CA LYS A 221 -7.62 -13.74 56.21
C LYS A 221 -7.82 -15.06 56.96
N LYS A 222 -7.82 -15.09 58.30
CA LYS A 222 -8.15 -16.31 59.07
C LYS A 222 -9.61 -16.76 58.92
N LEU A 223 -10.50 -15.87 58.47
CA LEU A 223 -11.94 -16.15 58.31
C LEU A 223 -12.27 -16.82 56.96
N THR A 224 -11.47 -16.63 55.91
CA THR A 224 -11.79 -17.09 54.54
C THR A 224 -11.19 -18.45 54.19
N GLN A 225 -10.21 -18.94 54.96
CA GLN A 225 -9.50 -20.19 54.68
C GLN A 225 -10.31 -21.46 55.01
N ARG A 226 -11.34 -21.37 55.88
CA ARG A 226 -12.25 -22.49 56.17
C ARG A 226 -13.21 -22.80 55.01
N ASN A 227 -13.65 -21.78 54.26
CA ASN A 227 -14.66 -21.94 53.21
C ASN A 227 -14.09 -22.50 51.88
N TYR A 228 -12.77 -22.55 51.71
CA TYR A 228 -12.12 -23.06 50.49
C TYR A 228 -11.86 -24.58 50.53
N GLN A 229 -11.78 -25.18 51.73
CA GLN A 229 -11.45 -26.59 51.88
C GLN A 229 -12.64 -27.53 51.62
N GLU A 230 -13.89 -27.06 51.78
CA GLU A 230 -15.10 -27.85 51.49
C GLU A 230 -15.44 -27.90 49.99
N ALA A 231 -15.10 -26.85 49.23
CA ALA A 231 -15.36 -26.79 47.78
C ALA A 231 -14.45 -27.72 46.94
N GLN A 232 -13.30 -28.14 47.47
CA GLN A 232 -12.37 -29.02 46.73
C GLN A 232 -12.77 -30.49 46.73
N ARG A 233 -13.55 -30.97 47.70
CA ARG A 233 -13.91 -32.40 47.80
C ARG A 233 -15.06 -32.80 46.86
N HIS A 234 -15.97 -31.88 46.55
CA HIS A 234 -17.10 -32.13 45.64
C HIS A 234 -16.67 -32.14 44.16
N LYS A 235 -15.67 -31.31 43.80
CA LYS A 235 -15.18 -31.15 42.42
C LYS A 235 -14.32 -32.32 41.90
N ALA A 236 -13.81 -33.16 42.80
CA ALA A 236 -12.95 -34.29 42.47
C ALA A 236 -13.73 -35.56 42.06
N LEU A 237 -14.97 -35.71 42.53
CA LEU A 237 -15.84 -36.87 42.22
C LEU A 237 -16.56 -36.71 40.87
N GLU A 238 -17.06 -35.51 40.54
CA GLU A 238 -17.68 -35.23 39.23
C GLU A 238 -16.66 -35.30 38.07
N ALA A 239 -15.40 -34.92 38.31
CA ALA A 239 -14.34 -34.94 37.30
C ALA A 239 -13.87 -36.36 36.90
N ALA A 240 -14.24 -37.39 37.65
CA ALA A 240 -13.89 -38.78 37.37
C ALA A 240 -14.94 -39.48 36.47
N GLU A 241 -16.22 -39.24 36.69
CA GLU A 241 -17.32 -39.80 35.88
C GLU A 241 -17.44 -39.13 34.50
N GLU A 242 -17.11 -37.85 34.39
CA GLU A 242 -17.15 -37.13 33.10
C GLU A 242 -16.04 -37.57 32.13
N LYS A 243 -14.90 -38.06 32.66
CA LYS A 243 -13.79 -38.58 31.85
C LYS A 243 -14.10 -39.92 31.16
N ALA A 244 -14.97 -40.74 31.75
CA ALA A 244 -15.36 -42.03 31.17
C ALA A 244 -16.34 -41.88 30.00
N ARG A 245 -17.29 -40.94 30.06
CA ARG A 245 -18.25 -40.67 28.97
C ARG A 245 -17.65 -39.90 27.79
N ARG A 246 -16.59 -39.11 28.03
CA ARG A 246 -15.87 -38.38 26.98
C ARG A 246 -15.03 -39.31 26.08
N LEU A 247 -14.45 -40.39 26.61
CA LEU A 247 -13.59 -41.28 25.82
C LEU A 247 -14.36 -42.07 24.73
N GLU A 248 -15.63 -42.42 24.97
CA GLU A 248 -16.45 -43.14 23.99
C GLU A 248 -17.07 -42.21 22.92
N SER A 249 -17.37 -40.94 23.26
CA SER A 249 -17.78 -39.95 22.26
C SER A 249 -16.63 -39.54 21.34
N ILE A 250 -15.40 -39.50 21.87
CA ILE A 250 -14.18 -39.15 21.15
C ILE A 250 -13.88 -40.13 20.00
N GLU A 251 -14.19 -41.42 20.09
CA GLU A 251 -13.90 -42.37 19.01
C GLU A 251 -14.87 -42.29 17.83
N ARG A 252 -16.17 -42.08 18.08
CA ARG A 252 -17.17 -41.85 17.00
C ARG A 252 -17.13 -40.43 16.44
N GLU A 253 -16.57 -39.48 17.17
CA GLU A 253 -16.29 -38.12 16.71
C GLU A 253 -15.00 -38.07 15.87
N ARG A 254 -13.95 -38.85 16.21
CA ARG A 254 -12.70 -39.00 15.43
C ARG A 254 -12.90 -39.49 14.00
N GLU A 255 -13.91 -40.31 13.73
CA GLU A 255 -14.15 -40.85 12.38
C GLU A 255 -14.95 -39.88 11.48
N ARG A 256 -15.82 -39.04 12.08
CA ARG A 256 -16.46 -37.89 11.40
C ARG A 256 -15.49 -36.72 11.27
N GLN A 257 -14.63 -36.50 12.26
CA GLN A 257 -13.54 -35.54 12.24
C GLN A 257 -12.55 -35.88 11.14
N ARG A 258 -12.06 -37.12 10.97
CA ARG A 258 -11.16 -37.45 9.83
C ARG A 258 -11.68 -37.01 8.45
N LYS A 259 -12.97 -37.21 8.17
CA LYS A 259 -13.58 -36.77 6.88
C LYS A 259 -13.83 -35.27 6.82
N GLN A 260 -14.15 -34.65 7.95
CA GLN A 260 -14.26 -33.20 8.07
C GLN A 260 -12.89 -32.52 8.10
N ASP A 261 -11.84 -33.21 8.54
CA ASP A 261 -10.45 -32.82 8.66
C ASP A 261 -9.77 -32.96 7.30
N GLU A 262 -10.09 -33.94 6.46
CA GLU A 262 -9.65 -33.96 5.05
C GLU A 262 -10.26 -32.80 4.24
N HIS A 263 -11.52 -32.45 4.51
CA HIS A 263 -12.17 -31.29 3.88
C HIS A 263 -11.66 -29.98 4.48
N ARG A 264 -11.46 -29.92 5.80
CA ARG A 264 -10.82 -28.79 6.48
C ARG A 264 -9.36 -28.68 6.12
N GLU A 265 -8.63 -29.74 5.81
CA GLU A 265 -7.24 -29.72 5.37
C GLU A 265 -7.15 -29.17 3.95
N LYS A 266 -8.13 -29.47 3.08
CA LYS A 266 -8.23 -28.83 1.75
C LYS A 266 -8.62 -27.35 1.86
N THR A 267 -9.59 -27.01 2.70
CA THR A 267 -9.98 -25.62 2.95
C THR A 267 -8.91 -24.86 3.74
N GLN A 268 -8.22 -25.51 4.68
CA GLN A 268 -7.10 -24.97 5.44
C GLN A 268 -5.89 -24.85 4.55
N ALA A 269 -5.59 -25.78 3.65
CA ALA A 269 -4.50 -25.62 2.68
C ALA A 269 -4.72 -24.38 1.81
N ILE A 270 -5.96 -24.18 1.33
CA ILE A 270 -6.34 -22.99 0.56
C ILE A 270 -6.29 -21.73 1.43
N LEU A 271 -6.78 -21.77 2.67
CA LEU A 271 -6.71 -20.64 3.60
C LEU A 271 -5.29 -20.36 4.08
N THR A 272 -4.43 -21.37 4.24
CA THR A 272 -3.03 -21.25 4.62
C THR A 272 -2.22 -20.76 3.43
N GLU A 273 -2.56 -21.12 2.20
CA GLU A 273 -1.94 -20.56 1.00
C GLU A 273 -2.35 -19.09 0.84
N LEU A 274 -3.62 -18.75 1.08
CA LEU A 274 -4.08 -17.36 1.15
C LEU A 274 -3.43 -16.60 2.33
N GLN A 275 -3.24 -17.27 3.47
CA GLN A 275 -2.64 -16.72 4.68
C GLN A 275 -1.12 -16.61 4.55
N GLU A 276 -0.46 -17.49 3.80
CA GLU A 276 0.96 -17.40 3.46
C GLU A 276 1.18 -16.26 2.48
N GLN A 277 0.33 -16.11 1.45
CA GLN A 277 0.34 -14.94 0.59
C GLN A 277 0.03 -13.65 1.37
N ALA A 278 -0.86 -13.71 2.37
CA ALA A 278 -1.12 -12.59 3.27
C ALA A 278 0.06 -12.33 4.21
N LEU A 279 0.72 -13.35 4.75
CA LEU A 279 1.88 -13.25 5.63
C LEU A 279 3.12 -12.80 4.86
N GLU A 280 3.29 -13.18 3.60
CA GLU A 280 4.32 -12.65 2.72
C GLU A 280 4.07 -11.18 2.41
N ARG A 281 2.82 -10.78 2.12
CA ARG A 281 2.47 -9.36 1.99
C ARG A 281 2.63 -8.59 3.30
N VAL A 282 2.33 -9.20 4.44
CA VAL A 282 2.54 -8.61 5.77
C VAL A 282 4.02 -8.56 6.12
N LYS A 283 4.84 -9.55 5.73
CA LYS A 283 6.31 -9.52 5.88
C LYS A 283 6.91 -8.44 5.01
N GLU A 284 6.50 -8.33 3.75
CA GLU A 284 6.93 -7.26 2.84
C GLU A 284 6.48 -5.88 3.35
N MET A 285 5.26 -5.79 3.89
CA MET A 285 4.75 -4.59 4.55
C MET A 285 5.55 -4.27 5.83
N ASN A 286 5.87 -5.27 6.66
CA ASN A 286 6.64 -5.14 7.89
C ASN A 286 8.10 -4.82 7.62
N GLU A 287 8.69 -5.26 6.52
CA GLU A 287 10.04 -4.87 6.09
C GLU A 287 10.07 -3.42 5.59
N ARG A 288 9.02 -3.01 4.86
CA ARG A 288 8.80 -1.60 4.50
C ARG A 288 8.51 -0.74 5.72
N GLU A 289 7.81 -1.26 6.71
CA GLU A 289 7.49 -0.60 7.97
C GLU A 289 8.70 -0.53 8.90
N LYS A 290 9.48 -1.59 9.04
CA LYS A 290 10.80 -1.59 9.70
C LYS A 290 11.73 -0.57 9.05
N SER A 291 11.77 -0.51 7.72
CA SER A 291 12.54 0.51 6.99
C SER A 291 12.02 1.94 7.25
N ARG A 292 10.72 2.12 7.53
CA ARG A 292 10.14 3.40 7.95
C ARG A 292 10.44 3.71 9.41
N VAL A 293 10.34 2.73 10.30
CA VAL A 293 10.64 2.82 11.72
C VAL A 293 12.12 3.12 11.92
N GLU A 294 13.03 2.41 11.27
CA GLU A 294 14.47 2.70 11.30
C GLU A 294 14.78 4.12 10.79
N LYS A 295 14.08 4.60 9.76
CA LYS A 295 14.24 5.99 9.28
C LYS A 295 13.68 7.01 10.28
N LEU A 296 12.57 6.71 10.94
CA LEU A 296 11.99 7.53 12.00
C LEU A 296 12.84 7.51 13.26
N GLU A 297 13.45 6.38 13.59
CA GLU A 297 14.35 6.17 14.72
C GLU A 297 15.66 6.90 14.50
N ARG A 298 16.30 6.78 13.32
CA ARG A 298 17.44 7.62 12.93
C ARG A 298 17.11 9.12 13.00
N ALA A 299 15.92 9.53 12.56
CA ALA A 299 15.48 10.92 12.68
C ALA A 299 15.20 11.34 14.14
N ARG A 300 14.71 10.42 14.99
CA ARG A 300 14.48 10.62 16.42
C ARG A 300 15.81 10.71 17.16
N GLU A 301 16.78 9.88 16.81
CA GLU A 301 18.16 9.91 17.31
C GLU A 301 18.89 11.19 16.90
N GLU A 302 18.76 11.64 15.65
CA GLU A 302 19.31 12.94 15.22
C GLU A 302 18.66 14.11 15.96
N ARG A 303 17.35 14.08 16.18
CA ARG A 303 16.66 15.07 17.02
C ARG A 303 17.09 14.98 18.47
N ALA A 304 17.28 13.78 19.01
CA ALA A 304 17.77 13.55 20.37
C ALA A 304 19.20 14.06 20.53
N ARG A 305 20.10 13.82 19.56
CA ARG A 305 21.46 14.38 19.54
C ARG A 305 21.44 15.90 19.45
N ARG A 306 20.59 16.50 18.61
CA ARG A 306 20.42 17.97 18.56
C ARG A 306 19.86 18.54 19.87
N MET A 307 18.93 17.83 20.51
CA MET A 307 18.40 18.18 21.82
C MET A 307 19.45 18.04 22.92
N GLN A 308 20.28 16.98 22.90
CA GLN A 308 21.39 16.77 23.82
C GLN A 308 22.47 17.83 23.64
N GLN A 309 22.83 18.20 22.41
CA GLN A 309 23.76 19.31 22.14
C GLN A 309 23.21 20.65 22.62
N LYS A 310 21.90 20.90 22.47
CA LYS A 310 21.26 22.09 23.04
C LYS A 310 21.21 22.04 24.57
N ALA A 311 20.97 20.87 25.15
CA ALA A 311 20.96 20.67 26.59
C ALA A 311 22.37 20.83 27.19
N GLN A 312 23.42 20.36 26.50
CA GLN A 312 24.82 20.56 26.85
C GLN A 312 25.19 22.04 26.78
N LYS A 313 24.87 22.74 25.68
CA LYS A 313 25.09 24.19 25.58
C LYS A 313 24.32 24.99 26.63
N ASN A 314 23.12 24.55 27.01
CA ASN A 314 22.36 25.18 28.06
C ASN A 314 22.94 24.85 29.44
N LYS A 315 23.42 23.62 29.65
CA LYS A 315 24.11 23.20 30.86
C LYS A 315 25.40 24.00 31.05
N GLU A 316 26.21 24.18 30.00
CA GLU A 316 27.40 25.03 30.00
C GLU A 316 27.06 26.50 30.29
N ARG A 317 25.94 27.02 29.76
CA ARG A 317 25.47 28.37 30.11
C ARG A 317 25.06 28.48 31.59
N VAL A 318 24.36 27.49 32.12
CA VAL A 318 23.96 27.44 33.53
C VAL A 318 25.20 27.30 34.42
N GLU A 319 26.16 26.46 34.04
CA GLU A 319 27.42 26.26 34.75
C GLU A 319 28.27 27.53 34.76
N ASN A 320 28.36 28.25 33.65
CA ASN A 320 29.01 29.55 33.59
C ASN A 320 28.32 30.58 34.50
N VAL A 321 26.99 30.67 34.46
CA VAL A 321 26.22 31.57 35.35
C VAL A 321 26.38 31.20 36.82
N LEU A 322 26.45 29.91 37.15
CA LEU A 322 26.72 29.44 38.50
C LEU A 322 28.16 29.76 38.94
N SER A 323 29.14 29.60 38.05
CA SER A 323 30.55 29.96 38.33
C SER A 323 30.74 31.47 38.51
N ASP A 324 30.01 32.30 37.75
CA ASP A 324 30.00 33.74 37.89
C ASP A 324 29.33 34.17 39.20
N LYS A 325 28.24 33.50 39.58
CA LYS A 325 27.56 33.72 40.87
C LYS A 325 28.44 33.30 42.05
N GLU A 326 29.20 32.22 41.92
CA GLU A 326 30.13 31.75 42.93
C GLU A 326 31.32 32.70 43.09
N ARG A 327 31.87 33.23 42.00
CA ARG A 327 32.88 34.31 42.03
C ARG A 327 32.36 35.56 42.73
N LEU A 328 31.16 36.02 42.38
CA LEU A 328 30.53 37.16 43.03
C LEU A 328 30.28 36.92 44.54
N ALA A 329 29.95 35.68 44.94
CA ALA A 329 29.76 35.33 46.35
C ALA A 329 31.09 35.30 47.12
N ILE A 330 32.19 34.85 46.48
CA ILE A 330 33.54 34.89 47.06
C ILE A 330 33.99 36.35 47.23
N ASP A 331 33.80 37.20 46.22
CA ASP A 331 34.12 38.63 46.29
C ASP A 331 33.31 39.34 47.38
N GLN A 332 32.02 39.00 47.53
CA GLN A 332 31.18 39.52 48.60
C GLN A 332 31.68 39.08 49.99
N ARG A 333 32.08 37.81 50.16
CA ARG A 333 32.67 37.32 51.42
C ARG A 333 33.97 38.05 51.75
N GLN A 334 34.88 38.18 50.79
CA GLN A 334 36.14 38.90 50.97
C GLN A 334 35.92 40.38 51.30
N SER A 335 34.90 41.03 50.69
CA SER A 335 34.55 42.42 51.01
C SER A 335 33.98 42.61 52.42
N LEU A 336 33.24 41.61 52.92
CA LEU A 336 32.72 41.61 54.29
C LEU A 336 33.82 41.31 55.31
N GLU A 337 34.71 40.37 55.01
CA GLU A 337 35.88 40.03 55.82
C GLU A 337 36.84 41.23 55.92
N TYR A 338 37.09 41.93 54.81
CA TYR A 338 37.87 43.17 54.80
C TYR A 338 37.22 44.27 55.67
N ARG A 339 35.89 44.44 55.60
CA ARG A 339 35.16 45.39 56.46
C ARG A 339 35.16 45.00 57.94
N GLN A 340 35.12 43.70 58.24
CA GLN A 340 35.20 43.20 59.62
C GLN A 340 36.60 43.42 60.19
N ALA A 341 37.65 43.11 59.45
CA ALA A 341 39.04 43.38 59.85
C ALA A 341 39.32 44.89 60.03
N GLU A 342 38.73 45.74 59.20
CA GLU A 342 38.84 47.21 59.33
C GLU A 342 38.08 47.73 60.56
N SER A 343 36.93 47.14 60.89
CA SER A 343 36.15 47.45 62.09
C SER A 343 36.85 46.98 63.38
N GLU A 344 37.51 45.82 63.35
CA GLU A 344 38.32 45.30 64.45
C GLU A 344 39.55 46.19 64.72
N ARG A 345 40.27 46.62 63.67
CA ARG A 345 41.37 47.59 63.81
C ARG A 345 40.92 48.92 64.46
N ARG A 346 39.72 49.41 64.15
CA ARG A 346 39.14 50.61 64.80
C ARG A 346 38.65 50.37 66.22
N ARG A 347 38.42 49.10 66.61
CA ARG A 347 38.03 48.72 67.97
C ARG A 347 39.26 48.62 68.87
N GLU A 348 40.32 47.99 68.37
CA GLU A 348 41.62 47.90 69.05
C GLU A 348 42.22 49.28 69.34
N GLN A 349 42.12 50.23 68.40
CA GLN A 349 42.56 51.61 68.61
C GLN A 349 41.77 52.35 69.71
N ARG A 350 40.47 52.08 69.85
CA ARG A 350 39.62 52.69 70.89
C ARG A 350 39.78 52.03 72.26
N GLU A 351 40.03 50.73 72.30
CA GLU A 351 40.31 50.02 73.56
C GLU A 351 41.66 50.45 74.14
N HIS A 352 42.66 50.72 73.30
CA HIS A 352 43.95 51.27 73.73
C HIS A 352 43.82 52.70 74.30
N GLU A 353 42.98 53.55 73.71
CA GLU A 353 42.71 54.93 74.16
C GLU A 353 41.89 54.98 75.48
N LEU A 354 40.92 54.07 75.64
CA LEU A 354 40.12 53.95 76.87
C LEU A 354 40.94 53.47 78.08
N SER A 355 41.97 52.63 77.84
CA SER A 355 42.86 52.16 78.91
C SER A 355 43.70 53.29 79.52
N LEU A 356 44.10 54.28 78.70
CA LEU A 356 44.90 55.43 79.13
C LEU A 356 44.07 56.47 79.89
N ARG A 357 42.79 56.64 79.53
CA ARG A 357 41.85 57.56 80.21
C ARG A 357 41.41 57.07 81.59
N LYS A 358 41.29 55.77 81.80
CA LYS A 358 40.92 55.19 83.10
C LYS A 358 41.99 55.41 84.18
N GLN A 359 43.26 55.49 83.80
CA GLN A 359 44.37 55.75 84.75
C GLN A 359 44.40 57.21 85.22
N GLN A 360 43.96 58.16 84.40
CA GLN A 360 43.95 59.60 84.75
C GLN A 360 42.73 60.00 85.59
N GLN A 361 41.62 59.26 85.53
CA GLN A 361 40.40 59.58 86.29
C GLN A 361 40.48 59.13 87.76
N THR A 362 41.22 58.08 88.07
CA THR A 362 41.41 57.61 89.45
C THR A 362 42.20 58.62 90.31
N GLU A 363 43.10 59.40 89.71
CA GLU A 363 43.92 60.39 90.41
C GLU A 363 43.15 61.68 90.76
N LEU A 364 42.10 62.03 89.99
CA LEU A 364 41.32 63.26 90.18
C LEU A 364 40.16 63.12 91.18
N GLU A 365 39.67 61.90 91.41
CA GLU A 365 38.55 61.62 92.32
C GLU A 365 38.96 61.62 93.80
N GLU A 366 40.24 61.38 94.11
CA GLU A 366 40.77 61.48 95.47
C GLU A 366 40.88 62.94 95.96
N ALA A 367 41.06 63.91 95.04
CA ALA A 367 41.20 65.33 95.37
C ALA A 367 39.85 66.04 95.66
N ARG A 368 38.72 65.53 95.14
CA ARG A 368 37.40 66.16 95.28
C ARG A 368 36.69 65.87 96.60
N ARG A 369 37.03 64.78 97.30
CA ARG A 369 36.42 64.44 98.60
C ARG A 369 36.86 65.36 99.77
N ALA A 370 37.91 66.17 99.58
CA ALA A 370 38.42 67.06 100.62
C ALA A 370 37.68 68.42 100.72
N MET A 371 36.90 68.82 99.71
CA MET A 371 36.39 70.21 99.59
C MET A 371 34.90 70.38 99.93
N GLU A 372 34.16 69.29 100.18
CA GLU A 372 32.69 69.32 100.27
C GLU A 372 32.14 69.66 101.67
N ALA A 373 33.00 69.95 102.65
CA ALA A 373 32.61 70.30 104.02
C ALA A 373 32.29 71.81 104.23
N GLU A 374 32.63 72.68 103.27
CA GLU A 374 32.62 74.14 103.48
C GLU A 374 31.32 74.86 103.05
N ILE A 375 30.40 74.18 102.35
CA ILE A 375 29.23 74.81 101.71
C ILE A 375 27.93 74.62 102.53
N ARG A 376 27.98 74.81 103.85
CA ARG A 376 26.77 74.79 104.72
C ARG A 376 26.35 76.16 105.28
N GLN A 377 27.13 77.22 105.11
CA GLN A 377 26.80 78.54 105.69
C GLN A 377 25.98 79.49 104.79
N ASN A 378 25.83 79.23 103.49
CA ASN A 378 25.21 80.20 102.55
C ASN A 378 23.67 80.10 102.41
N GLN A 379 22.95 79.44 103.33
CA GLN A 379 21.53 79.11 103.15
C GLN A 379 20.51 80.18 103.60
N LEU A 380 20.89 81.29 104.24
CA LEU A 380 19.91 82.26 104.77
C LEU A 380 19.52 83.41 103.83
N ILE A 381 20.18 83.59 102.68
CA ILE A 381 19.87 84.69 101.72
C ILE A 381 18.90 84.22 100.61
N ALA A 382 18.70 82.91 100.43
CA ALA A 382 18.02 82.33 99.26
C ALA A 382 16.48 82.32 99.32
N GLU A 383 15.85 82.71 100.44
CA GLU A 383 14.39 82.60 100.60
C GLU A 383 13.60 83.82 100.08
N GLU A 384 14.18 85.02 100.02
CA GLU A 384 13.44 86.22 99.60
C GLU A 384 13.30 86.35 98.05
N GLU A 385 14.22 85.77 97.26
CA GLU A 385 14.16 85.83 95.79
C GLU A 385 13.11 84.91 95.13
N ARG A 386 12.56 83.94 95.86
CA ARG A 386 11.64 82.93 95.29
C ARG A 386 10.25 83.48 94.95
N ARG A 387 9.82 84.58 95.58
CA ARG A 387 8.47 85.13 95.39
C ARG A 387 8.28 85.94 94.10
N GLN A 388 9.33 86.60 93.59
CA GLN A 388 9.20 87.44 92.39
C GLN A 388 9.32 86.64 91.06
N LYS A 389 9.99 85.48 91.09
CA LYS A 389 10.22 84.64 89.89
C LYS A 389 8.96 83.88 89.44
N LEU A 390 7.98 83.65 90.32
CA LEU A 390 6.76 82.89 89.98
C LEU A 390 5.82 83.64 89.02
N ILE A 391 5.72 84.96 89.14
CA ILE A 391 4.80 85.79 88.34
C ILE A 391 5.29 85.97 86.88
N GLN A 392 6.61 85.98 86.65
CA GLN A 392 7.17 86.09 85.30
C GLN A 392 7.06 84.76 84.52
N VAL A 393 7.07 83.63 85.22
CA VAL A 393 6.97 82.30 84.61
C VAL A 393 5.57 82.02 84.05
N GLU A 394 4.51 82.54 84.67
CA GLU A 394 3.13 82.39 84.16
C GLU A 394 2.93 83.11 82.81
N ASN A 395 3.35 84.37 82.70
CA ASN A 395 3.19 85.14 81.47
C ASN A 395 4.02 84.60 80.29
N GLU A 396 5.22 84.06 80.57
CA GLU A 396 6.04 83.42 79.54
C GLU A 396 5.48 82.06 79.09
N ALA A 397 4.80 81.33 79.97
CA ALA A 397 4.16 80.06 79.63
C ALA A 397 2.98 80.27 78.67
N GLU A 398 2.17 81.32 78.89
CA GLU A 398 1.04 81.64 78.01
C GLU A 398 1.47 82.07 76.61
N TYR A 399 2.52 82.90 76.48
CA TYR A 399 3.05 83.32 75.19
C TYR A 399 3.62 82.14 74.37
N ARG A 400 4.29 81.18 75.03
CA ARG A 400 4.81 79.96 74.38
C ARG A 400 3.70 79.02 73.92
N LEU A 401 2.53 79.04 74.56
CA LEU A 401 1.39 78.22 74.18
C LEU A 401 0.78 78.69 72.84
N ARG A 402 0.57 80.01 72.68
CA ARG A 402 0.04 80.60 71.43
C ARG A 402 0.94 80.34 70.21
N LEU A 403 2.25 80.50 70.37
CA LEU A 403 3.22 80.20 69.29
C LEU A 403 3.20 78.72 68.86
N ARG A 404 2.97 77.79 69.79
CA ARG A 404 2.83 76.36 69.49
C ARG A 404 1.54 76.04 68.73
N GLU A 405 0.46 76.75 69.01
CA GLU A 405 -0.83 76.54 68.34
C GLU A 405 -0.80 77.03 66.89
N GLU A 406 -0.23 78.21 66.64
CA GLU A 406 -0.04 78.73 65.28
C GLU A 406 0.90 77.85 64.44
N ALA A 407 1.97 77.34 65.04
CA ALA A 407 2.88 76.39 64.39
C ALA A 407 2.15 75.09 63.98
N LYS A 408 1.31 74.53 64.87
CA LYS A 408 0.51 73.33 64.58
C LYS A 408 -0.49 73.54 63.45
N VAL A 409 -1.09 74.73 63.33
CA VAL A 409 -2.02 75.04 62.25
C VAL A 409 -1.29 75.14 60.90
N ARG A 410 -0.13 75.81 60.86
CA ARG A 410 0.70 75.89 59.65
C ARG A 410 1.19 74.51 59.19
N GLU A 411 1.55 73.64 60.14
CA GLU A 411 1.96 72.26 59.86
C GLU A 411 0.81 71.43 59.25
N ARG A 412 -0.43 71.57 59.74
CA ARG A 412 -1.59 70.87 59.15
C ARG A 412 -1.87 71.31 57.72
N ILE A 413 -1.74 72.60 57.42
CA ILE A 413 -1.96 73.15 56.07
C ILE A 413 -0.90 72.62 55.10
N LEU A 414 0.38 72.62 55.51
CA LEU A 414 1.47 72.05 54.70
C LEU A 414 1.27 70.55 54.45
N LYS A 415 0.84 69.80 55.48
CA LYS A 415 0.56 68.37 55.36
C LYS A 415 -0.59 68.08 54.38
N MET A 416 -1.66 68.87 54.41
CA MET A 416 -2.75 68.79 53.42
C MET A 416 -2.26 69.04 51.99
N GLN A 417 -1.36 70.02 51.78
CA GLN A 417 -0.80 70.30 50.46
C GLN A 417 0.15 69.19 49.98
N GLU A 418 0.93 68.58 50.87
CA GLU A 418 1.74 67.41 50.55
C GLU A 418 0.89 66.19 50.17
N ASP A 419 -0.19 65.93 50.93
CA ASP A 419 -1.09 64.81 50.65
C ASP A 419 -1.85 65.00 49.32
N ALA A 420 -2.24 66.24 48.98
CA ALA A 420 -2.83 66.57 47.69
C ALA A 420 -1.84 66.31 46.52
N LYS A 421 -0.57 66.71 46.66
CA LYS A 421 0.46 66.40 45.66
C LYS A 421 0.69 64.90 45.50
N ARG A 422 0.71 64.13 46.60
CA ARG A 422 0.80 62.66 46.55
C ARG A 422 -0.42 62.04 45.86
N GLN A 423 -1.62 62.62 46.02
CA GLN A 423 -2.82 62.16 45.31
C GLN A 423 -2.71 62.41 43.80
N GLU A 424 -2.29 63.60 43.37
CA GLU A 424 -2.07 63.89 41.94
C GLU A 424 -1.01 62.95 41.33
N GLU A 425 0.06 62.63 42.06
CA GLU A 425 1.06 61.66 41.60
C GLU A 425 0.49 60.26 41.43
N ARG A 426 -0.37 59.82 42.36
CA ARG A 426 -1.09 58.53 42.25
C ARG A 426 -2.02 58.50 41.04
N GLU A 427 -2.73 59.59 40.77
CA GLU A 427 -3.60 59.71 39.60
C GLU A 427 -2.79 59.66 38.29
N ARG A 428 -1.67 60.40 38.19
CA ARG A 428 -0.79 60.34 37.01
C ARG A 428 -0.16 58.95 36.81
N VAL A 429 0.11 58.21 37.88
CA VAL A 429 0.59 56.82 37.79
C VAL A 429 -0.56 55.90 37.35
N ALA A 430 -1.77 56.07 37.88
CA ALA A 430 -2.95 55.31 37.50
C ALA A 430 -3.31 55.52 36.02
N GLU A 431 -3.25 56.75 35.52
CA GLU A 431 -3.46 57.04 34.09
C GLU A 431 -2.40 56.40 33.20
N ARG A 432 -1.12 56.44 33.61
CA ARG A 432 -0.04 55.75 32.90
C ARG A 432 -0.29 54.24 32.86
N MET A 433 -0.73 53.66 33.97
CA MET A 433 -1.10 52.24 34.03
C MET A 433 -2.27 51.90 33.11
N ARG A 434 -3.32 52.73 33.07
CA ARG A 434 -4.46 52.54 32.14
C ARG A 434 -4.03 52.58 30.67
N LYS A 435 -3.20 53.55 30.28
CA LYS A 435 -2.68 53.64 28.91
C LYS A 435 -1.88 52.40 28.51
N VAL A 436 -1.03 51.90 29.41
CA VAL A 436 -0.27 50.66 29.17
C VAL A 436 -1.19 49.44 29.03
N GLU A 437 -2.29 49.38 29.80
CA GLU A 437 -3.28 48.32 29.68
C GLU A 437 -4.07 48.39 28.36
N GLU A 438 -4.47 49.58 27.92
CA GLU A 438 -5.12 49.81 26.62
C GLU A 438 -4.20 49.44 25.45
N GLU A 439 -2.93 49.83 25.50
CA GLU A 439 -1.91 49.41 24.55
C GLU A 439 -1.71 47.88 24.57
N ARG A 440 -1.75 47.26 25.75
CA ARG A 440 -1.64 45.80 25.86
C ARG A 440 -2.86 45.11 25.26
N GLN A 441 -4.07 45.60 25.52
CA GLN A 441 -5.31 45.05 24.97
C GLN A 441 -5.36 45.20 23.45
N SER A 442 -5.04 46.38 22.92
CA SER A 442 -4.97 46.62 21.47
C SER A 442 -3.91 45.75 20.79
N ASN A 443 -2.73 45.58 21.41
CA ASN A 443 -1.70 44.66 20.92
C ASN A 443 -2.17 43.19 20.91
N VAL A 444 -2.95 42.77 21.91
CA VAL A 444 -3.53 41.41 21.94
C VAL A 444 -4.56 41.24 20.82
N LEU A 445 -5.45 42.21 20.62
CA LEU A 445 -6.44 42.19 19.54
C LEU A 445 -5.78 42.18 18.16
N ALA A 446 -4.78 43.05 17.93
CA ALA A 446 -4.02 43.07 16.68
C ALA A 446 -3.35 41.72 16.41
N LYS A 447 -2.70 41.11 17.42
CA LYS A 447 -2.11 39.77 17.30
C LYS A 447 -3.17 38.68 17.04
N CYS A 448 -4.38 38.81 17.57
CA CYS A 448 -5.48 37.89 17.28
C CYS A 448 -5.94 38.02 15.82
N VAL A 449 -6.09 39.23 15.29
CA VAL A 449 -6.46 39.48 13.88
C VAL A 449 -5.37 38.98 12.93
N GLU A 450 -4.10 39.25 13.22
CA GLU A 450 -2.98 38.72 12.42
C GLU A 450 -2.94 37.18 12.42
N LYS A 451 -3.19 36.54 13.57
CA LYS A 451 -3.27 35.08 13.63
C LYS A 451 -4.45 34.54 12.83
N SER A 452 -5.59 35.22 12.89
CA SER A 452 -6.79 34.87 12.11
C SER A 452 -6.53 34.93 10.61
N THR A 453 -5.96 36.04 10.12
CA THR A 453 -5.60 36.22 8.70
C THR A 453 -4.52 35.24 8.23
N ARG A 454 -3.51 34.95 9.05
CA ARG A 454 -2.52 33.89 8.75
C ARG A 454 -3.15 32.51 8.66
N ASN A 455 -4.10 32.20 9.54
CA ASN A 455 -4.83 30.93 9.50
C ASN A 455 -5.72 30.85 8.25
N GLN A 456 -6.43 31.93 7.90
CA GLN A 456 -7.27 32.01 6.72
C GLN A 456 -6.47 31.84 5.43
N THR A 457 -5.38 32.60 5.27
CA THR A 457 -4.46 32.45 4.12
C THR A 457 -3.83 31.05 4.05
N ALA A 458 -3.51 30.43 5.18
CA ALA A 458 -3.03 29.05 5.21
C ALA A 458 -4.13 28.04 4.80
N GLN A 459 -5.38 28.26 5.19
CA GLN A 459 -6.52 27.43 4.76
C GLN A 459 -6.80 27.61 3.27
N ASP A 460 -6.77 28.83 2.75
CA ASP A 460 -6.97 29.11 1.32
C ASP A 460 -5.87 28.49 0.47
N ARG A 461 -4.60 28.58 0.91
CA ARG A 461 -3.49 27.86 0.27
C ARG A 461 -3.73 26.35 0.23
N ARG A 462 -4.17 25.74 1.34
CA ARG A 462 -4.52 24.31 1.38
C ARG A 462 -5.68 23.96 0.45
N ARG A 463 -6.70 24.82 0.34
CA ARG A 463 -7.83 24.64 -0.58
C ARG A 463 -7.38 24.68 -2.03
N ILE A 464 -6.54 25.65 -2.40
CA ILE A 464 -5.96 25.76 -3.75
C ILE A 464 -5.09 24.54 -4.06
N GLU A 465 -4.20 24.13 -3.15
CA GLU A 465 -3.38 22.94 -3.34
C GLU A 465 -4.21 21.66 -3.49
N LEU A 466 -5.27 21.51 -2.68
CA LEU A 466 -6.16 20.36 -2.78
C LEU A 466 -6.89 20.35 -4.13
N ARG A 467 -7.36 21.51 -4.59
CA ARG A 467 -7.96 21.67 -5.92
C ARG A 467 -6.96 21.27 -7.01
N MET A 468 -5.74 21.82 -6.99
CA MET A 468 -4.68 21.48 -7.95
C MET A 468 -4.37 19.97 -7.97
N LYS A 469 -4.31 19.33 -6.80
CA LYS A 469 -4.09 17.88 -6.68
C LYS A 469 -5.24 17.05 -7.26
N LEU A 470 -6.48 17.49 -7.07
CA LEU A 470 -7.65 16.84 -7.66
C LEU A 470 -7.66 16.99 -9.19
N GLU A 471 -7.32 18.16 -9.71
CA GLU A 471 -7.18 18.38 -11.16
C GLU A 471 -6.07 17.50 -11.75
N ASP A 472 -4.90 17.43 -11.10
CA ASP A 472 -3.80 16.57 -11.55
C ASP A 472 -4.14 15.07 -11.47
N ALA A 473 -4.92 14.67 -10.46
CA ALA A 473 -5.39 13.29 -10.32
C ALA A 473 -6.38 12.90 -11.42
N LYS A 474 -7.33 13.78 -11.76
CA LYS A 474 -8.25 13.57 -12.89
C LYS A 474 -7.51 13.40 -14.21
N LEU A 475 -6.51 14.25 -14.48
CA LEU A 475 -5.70 14.14 -15.70
C LEU A 475 -4.90 12.83 -15.77
N ARG A 476 -4.39 12.33 -14.63
CA ARG A 476 -3.73 11.02 -14.58
C ARG A 476 -4.69 9.87 -14.84
N GLU A 477 -5.92 9.95 -14.33
CA GLU A 477 -6.94 8.94 -14.58
C GLU A 477 -7.30 8.87 -16.06
N GLU A 478 -7.44 10.03 -16.73
CA GLU A 478 -7.64 10.11 -18.19
C GLU A 478 -6.46 9.51 -18.97
N GLU A 479 -5.21 9.77 -18.56
CA GLU A 479 -4.01 9.17 -19.19
C GLU A 479 -3.97 7.65 -19.04
N ILE A 480 -4.32 7.13 -17.85
CA ILE A 480 -4.38 5.70 -17.59
C ILE A 480 -5.47 5.06 -18.44
N ALA A 481 -6.66 5.67 -18.53
CA ALA A 481 -7.75 5.18 -19.36
C ALA A 481 -7.32 5.08 -20.84
N LYS A 482 -6.71 6.13 -21.39
CA LYS A 482 -6.16 6.12 -22.76
C LYS A 482 -5.06 5.08 -22.95
N ALA A 483 -4.19 4.89 -21.97
CA ALA A 483 -3.14 3.87 -22.04
C ALA A 483 -3.70 2.45 -22.06
N LEU A 484 -4.75 2.17 -21.27
CA LEU A 484 -5.47 0.90 -21.28
C LEU A 484 -6.20 0.67 -22.60
N GLU A 485 -6.85 1.70 -23.15
CA GLU A 485 -7.51 1.63 -24.47
C GLU A 485 -6.50 1.35 -25.60
N ARG A 486 -5.32 1.98 -25.57
CA ARG A 486 -4.23 1.65 -26.51
C ARG A 486 -3.77 0.20 -26.36
N GLN A 487 -3.61 -0.28 -25.13
CA GLN A 487 -3.23 -1.67 -24.90
C GLN A 487 -4.29 -2.64 -25.43
N ALA A 488 -5.57 -2.36 -25.20
CA ALA A 488 -6.67 -3.16 -25.74
C ALA A 488 -6.63 -3.22 -27.28
N ARG A 489 -6.40 -2.08 -27.94
CA ARG A 489 -6.22 -2.03 -29.42
C ARG A 489 -5.03 -2.85 -29.91
N LYS A 490 -3.90 -2.82 -29.20
CA LYS A 490 -2.75 -3.69 -29.52
C LYS A 490 -3.13 -5.16 -29.42
N ASP A 491 -3.80 -5.53 -28.32
CA ASP A 491 -4.20 -6.90 -28.06
C ASP A 491 -5.21 -7.38 -29.12
N ASP A 492 -6.16 -6.54 -29.54
CA ASP A 492 -7.10 -6.81 -30.64
C ASP A 492 -6.40 -7.03 -31.97
N TYR A 493 -5.43 -6.17 -32.30
CA TYR A 493 -4.63 -6.34 -33.51
C TYR A 493 -3.83 -7.65 -33.48
N HIS A 494 -3.20 -7.99 -32.35
CA HIS A 494 -2.49 -9.25 -32.19
C HIS A 494 -3.42 -10.47 -32.24
N ARG A 495 -4.63 -10.37 -31.65
CA ARG A 495 -5.68 -11.39 -31.74
C ARG A 495 -6.09 -11.62 -33.20
N SER A 496 -6.33 -10.55 -33.96
CA SER A 496 -6.68 -10.60 -35.38
C SER A 496 -5.55 -11.21 -36.23
N GLN A 497 -4.29 -10.85 -35.97
CA GLN A 497 -3.16 -11.49 -36.64
C GLN A 497 -3.06 -12.98 -36.32
N LEU A 498 -3.32 -13.37 -35.07
CA LEU A 498 -3.27 -14.77 -34.65
C LEU A 498 -4.42 -15.57 -35.26
N SER A 499 -5.64 -15.03 -35.28
CA SER A 499 -6.79 -15.68 -35.91
C SER A 499 -6.56 -15.86 -37.41
N SER A 500 -6.08 -14.84 -38.11
CA SER A 500 -5.73 -14.93 -39.54
C SER A 500 -4.67 -16.01 -39.82
N LYS A 501 -3.66 -16.15 -38.95
CA LYS A 501 -2.66 -17.24 -39.04
C LYS A 501 -3.29 -18.61 -38.81
N ILE A 502 -4.15 -18.75 -37.81
CA ILE A 502 -4.87 -20.00 -37.51
C ILE A 502 -5.79 -20.39 -38.68
N GLU A 503 -6.50 -19.44 -39.27
CA GLU A 503 -7.35 -19.67 -40.44
C GLU A 503 -6.54 -20.10 -41.65
N ALA A 504 -5.41 -19.46 -41.94
CA ALA A 504 -4.50 -19.88 -43.00
C ALA A 504 -3.97 -21.31 -42.76
N ASP A 505 -3.62 -21.66 -41.52
CA ASP A 505 -3.21 -23.02 -41.14
C ASP A 505 -4.33 -24.05 -41.27
N LYS A 506 -5.56 -23.65 -40.92
CA LYS A 506 -6.76 -24.47 -41.09
C LYS A 506 -7.02 -24.75 -42.56
N GLN A 507 -7.00 -23.71 -43.42
CA GLN A 507 -7.15 -23.87 -44.87
C GLN A 507 -6.06 -24.75 -45.48
N ARG A 508 -4.80 -24.59 -45.06
CA ARG A 508 -3.70 -25.49 -45.47
C ARG A 508 -3.95 -26.93 -45.04
N SER A 509 -4.41 -27.14 -43.82
CA SER A 509 -4.73 -28.47 -43.28
C SER A 509 -5.91 -29.12 -44.00
N GLU A 510 -6.95 -28.35 -44.31
CA GLU A 510 -8.12 -28.78 -45.08
C GLU A 510 -7.73 -29.14 -46.52
N ALA A 511 -6.87 -28.36 -47.17
CA ALA A 511 -6.34 -28.69 -48.49
C ALA A 511 -5.56 -30.03 -48.48
N ILE A 512 -4.74 -30.27 -47.46
CA ILE A 512 -4.02 -31.54 -47.29
C ILE A 512 -4.99 -32.70 -47.03
N ARG A 513 -6.02 -32.50 -46.21
CA ARG A 513 -7.08 -33.51 -45.96
C ARG A 513 -7.84 -33.82 -47.24
N ALA A 514 -8.25 -32.82 -48.01
CA ALA A 514 -8.94 -32.99 -49.28
C ALA A 514 -8.08 -33.78 -50.29
N GLN A 515 -6.77 -33.51 -50.37
CA GLN A 515 -5.84 -34.29 -51.19
C GLN A 515 -5.75 -35.76 -50.72
N LYS A 516 -5.69 -36.00 -49.41
CA LYS A 516 -5.67 -37.35 -48.84
C LYS A 516 -6.97 -38.11 -49.13
N ASP A 517 -8.12 -37.46 -49.00
CA ASP A 517 -9.42 -38.07 -49.26
C ASP A 517 -9.62 -38.37 -50.73
N ALA A 518 -9.13 -37.51 -51.63
CA ALA A 518 -9.09 -37.77 -53.07
C ALA A 518 -8.24 -39.02 -53.38
N LEU A 519 -7.09 -39.20 -52.73
CA LEU A 519 -6.27 -40.40 -52.86
C LEU A 519 -6.97 -41.65 -52.31
N LEU A 520 -7.68 -41.55 -51.19
CA LEU A 520 -8.45 -42.66 -50.62
C LEU A 520 -9.61 -43.07 -51.54
N LYS A 521 -10.33 -42.12 -52.14
CA LYS A 521 -11.36 -42.39 -53.15
C LYS A 521 -10.77 -43.12 -54.36
N LYS A 522 -9.63 -42.67 -54.88
CA LYS A 522 -8.90 -43.36 -55.96
C LYS A 522 -8.53 -44.79 -55.58
N ARG A 523 -8.01 -45.02 -54.36
CA ARG A 523 -7.68 -46.37 -53.85
C ARG A 523 -8.92 -47.26 -53.76
N LYS A 524 -10.05 -46.74 -53.27
CA LYS A 524 -11.32 -47.48 -53.22
C LYS A 524 -11.79 -47.91 -54.62
N LEU A 525 -11.72 -47.02 -55.61
CA LEU A 525 -12.07 -47.33 -57.00
C LEU A 525 -11.14 -48.39 -57.61
N VAL A 526 -9.84 -48.30 -57.37
CA VAL A 526 -8.87 -49.32 -57.82
C VAL A 526 -9.16 -50.67 -57.16
N LYS A 527 -9.45 -50.68 -55.85
CA LYS A 527 -9.81 -51.89 -55.12
C LYS A 527 -11.10 -52.51 -55.67
N GLN A 528 -12.14 -51.71 -55.91
CA GLN A 528 -13.39 -52.19 -56.51
C GLN A 528 -13.15 -52.78 -57.91
N LYS A 529 -12.35 -52.13 -58.76
CA LYS A 529 -11.97 -52.67 -60.07
C LYS A 529 -11.22 -54.00 -59.95
N ALA A 530 -10.30 -54.12 -59.00
CA ALA A 530 -9.58 -55.37 -58.75
C ALA A 530 -10.49 -56.48 -58.22
N GLU A 531 -11.49 -56.15 -57.38
CA GLU A 531 -12.50 -57.10 -56.90
C GLU A 531 -13.41 -57.58 -58.03
N ILE A 532 -13.84 -56.68 -58.92
CA ILE A 532 -14.60 -57.03 -60.14
C ILE A 532 -13.77 -57.95 -61.03
N GLN A 533 -12.51 -57.59 -61.33
CA GLN A 533 -11.60 -58.45 -62.10
C GLN A 533 -11.43 -59.83 -61.44
N ARG A 534 -11.29 -59.88 -60.12
CA ARG A 534 -11.23 -61.14 -59.38
C ARG A 534 -12.50 -61.97 -59.54
N HIS A 535 -13.68 -61.34 -59.50
CA HIS A 535 -14.95 -62.03 -59.71
C HIS A 535 -15.11 -62.52 -61.16
N GLU A 536 -14.73 -61.71 -62.14
CA GLU A 536 -14.72 -62.11 -63.56
C GLU A 536 -13.80 -63.32 -63.80
N ILE A 537 -12.61 -63.32 -63.17
CA ILE A 537 -11.71 -64.46 -63.17
C ILE A 537 -12.41 -65.67 -62.53
N LEU A 538 -12.96 -65.53 -61.32
CA LEU A 538 -13.67 -66.64 -60.65
C LEU A 538 -14.84 -67.19 -61.47
N ASP A 539 -15.63 -66.31 -62.11
CA ASP A 539 -16.75 -66.68 -62.98
C ASP A 539 -16.29 -67.38 -64.26
N SER A 540 -15.16 -66.96 -64.82
CA SER A 540 -14.55 -67.68 -65.93
C SER A 540 -14.09 -69.08 -65.50
N PHE A 541 -13.56 -69.22 -64.28
CA PHE A 541 -13.17 -70.51 -63.69
C PHE A 541 -14.36 -71.42 -63.40
N THR A 542 -15.50 -70.88 -62.94
CA THR A 542 -16.72 -71.66 -62.73
C THR A 542 -17.34 -72.09 -64.06
N LYS A 543 -17.42 -71.19 -65.04
CA LYS A 543 -17.83 -71.53 -66.42
C LYS A 543 -16.91 -72.59 -67.03
N MET A 544 -15.60 -72.51 -66.80
CA MET A 544 -14.62 -73.52 -67.21
C MET A 544 -14.89 -74.88 -66.56
N LYS A 545 -15.16 -74.93 -65.25
CA LYS A 545 -15.51 -76.18 -64.56
C LYS A 545 -16.75 -76.85 -65.16
N ILE A 546 -17.71 -76.06 -65.63
CA ILE A 546 -18.96 -76.56 -66.22
C ILE A 546 -18.76 -77.01 -67.68
N THR A 547 -17.98 -76.25 -68.47
CA THR A 547 -17.89 -76.44 -69.94
C THR A 547 -16.70 -77.31 -70.39
N LYS A 548 -15.71 -77.57 -69.52
CA LYS A 548 -14.50 -78.39 -69.77
C LYS A 548 -13.63 -78.02 -70.98
N LYS A 549 -13.96 -76.97 -71.73
CA LYS A 549 -13.15 -76.44 -72.85
C LYS A 549 -12.56 -75.10 -72.42
N PHE A 550 -11.23 -75.03 -72.33
CA PHE A 550 -10.53 -73.81 -71.90
C PHE A 550 -9.64 -73.26 -73.02
N ASP A 551 -10.06 -72.16 -73.64
CA ASP A 551 -9.22 -71.36 -74.53
C ASP A 551 -8.43 -70.34 -73.70
N VAL A 552 -7.22 -70.75 -73.33
CA VAL A 552 -6.25 -69.96 -72.55
C VAL A 552 -5.97 -68.61 -73.24
N GLU A 553 -5.94 -68.59 -74.57
CA GLU A 553 -5.57 -67.41 -75.38
C GLU A 553 -6.64 -66.31 -75.34
N HIS A 554 -7.94 -66.66 -75.35
CA HIS A 554 -9.02 -65.68 -75.30
C HIS A 554 -9.11 -65.01 -73.92
N PHE A 555 -8.82 -65.76 -72.86
CA PHE A 555 -8.83 -65.23 -71.48
C PHE A 555 -7.67 -64.26 -71.21
N ALA A 556 -6.46 -64.58 -71.69
CA ALA A 556 -5.29 -63.72 -71.59
C ALA A 556 -5.49 -62.39 -72.35
N SER A 557 -6.05 -62.49 -73.55
CA SER A 557 -6.33 -61.33 -74.42
C SER A 557 -7.39 -60.39 -73.82
N LYS A 558 -8.45 -60.93 -73.21
CA LYS A 558 -9.53 -60.13 -72.62
C LYS A 558 -9.12 -59.36 -71.35
N ASN A 559 -8.17 -59.91 -70.58
CA ASN A 559 -7.70 -59.31 -69.34
C ASN A 559 -6.42 -58.48 -69.49
N GLY A 560 -5.90 -58.32 -70.72
CA GLY A 560 -4.69 -57.54 -71.00
C GLY A 560 -3.43 -58.12 -70.34
N ILE A 561 -3.41 -59.43 -70.06
CA ILE A 561 -2.24 -60.11 -69.51
C ILE A 561 -1.41 -60.59 -70.70
N ASP A 562 -0.37 -59.82 -71.03
CA ASP A 562 0.56 -60.15 -72.10
C ASP A 562 1.51 -61.28 -71.63
N ILE A 563 1.21 -62.53 -72.02
CA ILE A 563 1.94 -63.74 -71.58
C ILE A 563 3.29 -63.90 -72.33
N SER A 564 3.64 -62.98 -73.23
CA SER A 564 4.82 -63.09 -74.11
C SER A 564 6.18 -62.71 -73.47
N VAL A 565 6.23 -62.28 -72.20
CA VAL A 565 7.46 -61.75 -71.59
C VAL A 565 7.94 -62.58 -70.39
N CYS A 566 8.39 -63.82 -70.64
CA CYS A 566 9.19 -64.63 -69.70
C CYS A 566 10.04 -65.67 -70.45
N LYS A 567 10.94 -65.25 -71.36
CA LYS A 567 12.02 -66.10 -71.87
C LYS A 567 13.27 -65.26 -72.17
N SER A 568 14.41 -65.70 -71.61
CA SER A 568 15.80 -65.23 -71.85
C SER A 568 16.18 -63.93 -71.09
N VAL A 569 17.37 -63.69 -70.52
CA VAL A 569 18.74 -64.22 -70.72
C VAL A 569 19.56 -64.07 -69.40
N ASN A 570 20.41 -65.07 -69.12
CA ASN A 570 21.62 -65.01 -68.28
C ASN A 570 22.78 -64.37 -69.07
N SER A 571 23.41 -63.29 -68.59
CA SER A 571 24.79 -62.82 -68.94
C SER A 571 25.04 -61.45 -68.29
N SER A 572 25.89 -61.33 -67.25
CA SER A 572 27.32 -60.99 -67.32
C SER A 572 27.66 -59.57 -67.80
N VAL A 573 28.46 -58.86 -66.97
CA VAL A 573 29.64 -58.03 -67.37
C VAL A 573 29.37 -56.56 -67.79
N GLU A 574 29.80 -55.62 -66.91
CA GLU A 574 30.67 -54.43 -67.17
C GLU A 574 30.29 -53.13 -66.43
N LYS A 575 31.35 -52.48 -65.95
CA LYS A 575 31.40 -51.10 -65.44
C LYS A 575 31.24 -50.10 -66.61
N PRO A 576 31.09 -48.79 -66.33
CA PRO A 576 32.28 -47.96 -66.55
C PRO A 576 32.52 -46.87 -65.50
N VAL A 577 33.78 -46.43 -65.50
CA VAL A 577 34.43 -45.37 -64.73
C VAL A 577 34.17 -44.00 -65.39
N THR A 578 34.12 -42.92 -64.60
CA THR A 578 34.52 -41.49 -64.83
C THR A 578 33.56 -40.59 -64.04
N ALA A 579 33.90 -39.50 -63.34
CA ALA A 579 35.15 -38.81 -63.07
C ALA A 579 35.02 -37.97 -61.77
N ARG A 580 36.18 -37.56 -61.25
CA ARG A 580 36.47 -36.66 -60.11
C ARG A 580 36.05 -35.20 -60.41
N PRO A 581 36.02 -34.27 -59.42
CA PRO A 581 37.25 -33.67 -58.89
C PRO A 581 37.36 -33.57 -57.35
N LYS A 582 38.62 -33.57 -56.89
CA LYS A 582 39.13 -33.10 -55.56
C LYS A 582 39.27 -31.57 -55.67
N SER A 583 39.26 -30.71 -54.64
CA SER A 583 39.98 -30.60 -53.36
C SER A 583 39.45 -29.32 -52.67
N ALA A 584 39.41 -29.14 -51.35
CA ALA A 584 40.54 -28.72 -50.53
C ALA A 584 40.12 -28.73 -49.03
N SER A 585 40.88 -29.44 -48.20
CA SER A 585 41.76 -28.89 -47.14
C SER A 585 41.08 -28.52 -45.80
N ARG A 586 41.31 -29.43 -44.85
CA ARG A 586 41.38 -29.27 -43.38
C ARG A 586 42.26 -28.03 -43.00
N PRO A 587 42.14 -27.47 -41.78
CA PRO A 587 42.89 -28.09 -40.69
C PRO A 587 42.15 -28.19 -39.36
N THR A 588 42.60 -29.15 -38.58
CA THR A 588 42.27 -29.40 -37.18
C THR A 588 43.23 -28.65 -36.27
N SER A 589 42.71 -28.02 -35.21
CA SER A 589 43.45 -27.77 -33.98
C SER A 589 42.51 -27.80 -32.77
N LYS A 590 42.74 -28.78 -31.89
CA LYS A 590 42.33 -28.77 -30.46
C LYS A 590 43.20 -27.73 -29.71
N PRO A 591 43.15 -27.61 -28.36
CA PRO A 591 42.03 -27.52 -27.40
C PRO A 591 42.11 -26.18 -26.64
N THR A 592 41.17 -25.88 -25.73
CA THR A 592 41.38 -25.33 -24.36
C THR A 592 40.27 -24.39 -23.83
N LYS A 593 39.96 -24.63 -22.55
CA LYS A 593 39.64 -23.68 -21.46
C LYS A 593 38.24 -23.04 -21.36
N ARG A 594 37.59 -23.38 -20.23
CA ARG A 594 36.63 -22.57 -19.45
C ARG A 594 37.11 -21.12 -19.27
N PRO A 595 36.18 -20.18 -19.04
CA PRO A 595 36.03 -19.60 -17.69
C PRO A 595 34.53 -19.44 -17.33
N MET A 596 34.04 -19.73 -16.13
CA MET A 596 34.06 -18.96 -14.87
C MET A 596 33.90 -17.43 -14.97
N THR A 597 32.82 -16.96 -14.35
CA THR A 597 32.64 -15.71 -13.56
C THR A 597 32.68 -14.33 -14.24
N ALA A 598 31.66 -13.53 -13.86
CA ALA A 598 31.67 -12.10 -13.47
C ALA A 598 30.58 -11.30 -14.23
N LYS A 599 29.56 -10.73 -13.58
CA LYS A 599 29.58 -9.49 -12.77
C LYS A 599 30.27 -8.30 -13.45
N ALA A 600 29.48 -7.40 -14.03
CA ALA A 600 29.69 -5.93 -14.08
C ALA A 600 28.35 -5.31 -14.57
N ARG A 601 27.67 -4.42 -13.84
CA ARG A 601 28.04 -3.07 -13.37
C ARG A 601 27.89 -2.02 -14.49
N SER A 602 26.79 -1.27 -14.44
CA SER A 602 26.67 0.14 -14.82
C SER A 602 25.79 0.78 -13.73
N GLN A 603 26.30 1.53 -12.76
CA GLN A 603 26.72 2.95 -12.84
C GLN A 603 25.65 3.81 -13.54
N THR A 604 24.73 4.43 -12.79
CA THR A 604 24.82 5.74 -12.09
C THR A 604 24.72 6.95 -13.02
N THR A 605 23.53 7.55 -13.07
CA THR A 605 23.28 8.99 -13.17
C THR A 605 22.18 9.28 -12.14
N ALA A 606 22.54 9.67 -10.91
CA ALA A 606 22.58 11.05 -10.44
C ALA A 606 21.56 11.99 -11.12
N SER A 607 20.36 12.10 -10.53
CA SER A 607 19.67 13.38 -10.42
C SER A 607 18.88 13.43 -9.11
N SER A 608 19.49 14.08 -8.14
CA SER A 608 18.84 14.71 -7.00
C SER A 608 17.79 15.71 -7.46
N ILE A 609 16.63 15.78 -6.79
CA ILE A 609 16.07 17.00 -6.16
C ILE A 609 14.62 16.72 -5.71
N CYS A 610 14.39 16.97 -4.40
CA CYS A 610 13.17 17.39 -3.69
C CYS A 610 11.86 16.58 -3.84
N ARG A 611 11.39 15.99 -2.73
CA ARG A 611 10.23 16.41 -1.88
C ARG A 611 8.88 16.29 -2.64
N GLU A 612 7.81 15.69 -2.13
CA GLU A 612 7.23 15.83 -0.80
C GLU A 612 6.10 14.79 -0.64
N ARG A 613 5.70 14.57 0.62
CA ARG A 613 4.83 13.50 1.09
C ARG A 613 3.38 13.66 0.61
N TYR A 614 2.73 12.54 0.28
CA TYR A 614 1.29 12.40 0.46
C TYR A 614 0.97 11.16 1.29
N ILE A 615 0.20 11.41 2.35
CA ILE A 615 -0.35 10.45 3.30
C ILE A 615 -1.77 10.11 2.83
N SER A 616 -2.10 8.82 2.94
CA SER A 616 -3.44 8.23 3.07
C SER A 616 -4.47 8.46 1.96
N ARG A 617 -4.92 7.35 1.36
CA ARG A 617 -6.34 6.96 1.17
C ARG A 617 -6.38 5.60 0.47
N ARG A 618 -6.68 4.54 1.23
CA ARG A 618 -7.24 3.30 0.65
C ARG A 618 -8.29 2.76 1.62
N ILE A 619 -9.42 3.46 1.62
CA ILE A 619 -10.72 2.89 1.97
C ILE A 619 -11.35 2.47 0.64
N SER A 620 -11.88 1.25 0.62
CA SER A 620 -12.88 0.71 -0.29
C SER A 620 -12.62 0.81 -1.81
N ARG A 621 -12.25 -0.33 -2.41
CA ARG A 621 -12.56 -0.64 -3.81
C ARG A 621 -13.53 -1.82 -3.81
N TYR A 622 -14.82 -1.51 -3.84
CA TYR A 622 -15.77 -2.41 -4.51
C TYR A 622 -15.53 -2.31 -6.03
N PRO A 623 -15.58 -3.42 -6.77
CA PRO A 623 -15.62 -3.40 -8.23
C PRO A 623 -16.90 -2.67 -8.67
N ARG A 624 -16.76 -1.67 -9.53
CA ARG A 624 -17.90 -1.01 -10.18
C ARG A 624 -18.02 -1.66 -11.56
N GLU A 625 -19.00 -2.53 -11.73
CA GLU A 625 -19.26 -3.18 -13.02
C GLU A 625 -19.95 -2.20 -13.98
N GLU A 626 -19.37 -2.10 -15.18
CA GLU A 626 -19.84 -1.26 -16.27
C GLU A 626 -20.97 -1.97 -17.02
N LYS A 627 -22.06 -1.25 -17.28
CA LYS A 627 -23.20 -1.73 -18.07
C LYS A 627 -22.78 -1.95 -19.54
N PRO A 628 -23.11 -3.08 -20.17
CA PRO A 628 -22.92 -3.25 -21.61
C PRO A 628 -24.00 -2.50 -22.40
N LYS A 629 -23.56 -1.72 -23.38
CA LYS A 629 -24.41 -1.13 -24.43
C LYS A 629 -24.77 -2.19 -25.45
N GLN A 630 -26.04 -2.21 -25.82
CA GLN A 630 -26.64 -3.04 -26.85
C GLN A 630 -26.09 -2.67 -28.24
N GLU A 631 -25.58 -3.64 -28.99
CA GLU A 631 -25.47 -3.56 -30.43
C GLU A 631 -26.15 -4.78 -31.07
N SER A 632 -27.10 -4.47 -31.93
CA SER A 632 -27.86 -5.38 -32.78
C SER A 632 -27.00 -5.88 -33.93
N ILE A 633 -26.90 -7.20 -34.14
CA ILE A 633 -26.73 -7.83 -35.46
C ILE A 633 -27.29 -9.27 -35.41
N THR A 634 -27.82 -9.65 -36.56
CA THR A 634 -28.77 -10.70 -36.94
C THR A 634 -28.23 -12.14 -37.04
N SER A 635 -29.07 -13.07 -36.54
CA SER A 635 -29.42 -14.41 -37.10
C SER A 635 -28.33 -15.44 -37.44
N SER A 636 -28.23 -16.50 -36.62
CA SER A 636 -28.54 -17.91 -36.98
C SER A 636 -27.76 -18.93 -36.12
N SER A 637 -28.20 -19.23 -34.89
CA SER A 637 -27.76 -20.38 -34.05
C SER A 637 -28.77 -20.66 -32.92
N SER A 638 -29.97 -21.14 -33.24
CA SER A 638 -31.17 -20.97 -32.39
C SER A 638 -31.50 -22.09 -31.38
N GLU A 639 -30.57 -22.92 -30.92
CA GLU A 639 -30.93 -24.01 -29.96
C GLU A 639 -29.99 -24.20 -28.75
N LEU A 640 -28.95 -23.37 -28.55
CA LEU A 640 -28.06 -23.46 -27.38
C LEU A 640 -27.91 -22.17 -26.54
N GLU A 641 -28.59 -21.07 -26.90
CA GLU A 641 -28.48 -19.77 -26.19
C GLU A 641 -29.58 -19.51 -25.15
N ILE A 642 -30.55 -20.42 -24.99
CA ILE A 642 -31.69 -20.19 -24.08
C ILE A 642 -31.31 -20.46 -22.60
N GLU A 643 -30.29 -21.28 -22.33
CA GLU A 643 -29.89 -21.61 -20.96
C GLU A 643 -29.04 -20.52 -20.28
N SER A 644 -28.21 -19.78 -21.02
CA SER A 644 -27.38 -18.70 -20.45
C SER A 644 -28.21 -17.51 -19.95
N SER A 645 -29.35 -17.23 -20.58
CA SER A 645 -30.23 -16.13 -20.16
C SER A 645 -30.87 -16.36 -18.79
N ASN A 646 -31.07 -17.61 -18.36
CA ASN A 646 -31.66 -17.91 -17.06
C ASN A 646 -30.65 -17.80 -15.93
N GLU A 647 -29.38 -18.20 -16.15
CA GLU A 647 -28.33 -18.02 -15.15
C GLU A 647 -28.04 -16.54 -14.88
N ASP A 648 -28.02 -15.70 -15.92
CA ASP A 648 -27.80 -14.27 -15.78
C ASP A 648 -28.96 -13.59 -15.02
N ALA A 649 -30.20 -14.00 -15.27
CA ALA A 649 -31.36 -13.52 -14.52
C ALA A 649 -31.31 -13.92 -13.03
N ILE A 650 -30.85 -15.15 -12.73
CA ILE A 650 -30.66 -15.62 -11.35
C ILE A 650 -29.54 -14.82 -10.65
N ARG A 651 -28.44 -14.57 -11.35
CA ARG A 651 -27.33 -13.74 -10.85
C ARG A 651 -27.79 -12.32 -10.57
N GLU A 652 -28.56 -11.72 -11.48
CA GLU A 652 -29.08 -10.37 -11.30
C GLU A 652 -30.03 -10.29 -10.08
N GLN A 653 -30.91 -11.27 -9.88
CA GLN A 653 -31.77 -11.32 -8.70
C GLN A 653 -30.99 -11.44 -7.38
N LEU A 654 -29.94 -12.27 -7.35
CA LEU A 654 -29.07 -12.41 -6.19
C LEU A 654 -28.29 -11.13 -5.92
N GLU A 655 -27.84 -10.45 -6.97
CA GLU A 655 -27.13 -9.18 -6.85
C GLU A 655 -28.06 -8.05 -6.36
N GLN A 656 -29.30 -7.99 -6.86
CA GLN A 656 -30.33 -7.06 -6.37
C GLN A 656 -30.62 -7.29 -4.88
N PHE A 657 -30.72 -8.56 -4.45
CA PHE A 657 -30.93 -8.90 -3.05
C PHE A 657 -29.76 -8.47 -2.16
N ARG A 658 -28.51 -8.73 -2.60
CA ARG A 658 -27.30 -8.23 -1.91
C ARG A 658 -27.25 -6.71 -1.84
N ARG A 659 -27.65 -6.01 -2.91
CA ARG A 659 -27.70 -4.54 -2.93
C ARG A 659 -28.70 -4.03 -1.91
N HIS A 660 -29.86 -4.66 -1.78
CA HIS A 660 -30.87 -4.29 -0.79
C HIS A 660 -30.37 -4.49 0.66
N GLN A 661 -29.79 -5.66 0.96
CA GLN A 661 -29.19 -5.96 2.26
C GLN A 661 -28.07 -4.97 2.63
N ASN A 662 -27.20 -4.66 1.68
CA ASN A 662 -26.13 -3.68 1.89
C ASN A 662 -26.68 -2.27 2.12
N GLN A 663 -27.78 -1.89 1.46
CA GLN A 663 -28.43 -0.60 1.68
C GLN A 663 -29.05 -0.51 3.08
N GLU A 664 -29.73 -1.57 3.53
CA GLU A 664 -30.31 -1.64 4.87
C GLU A 664 -29.22 -1.57 5.96
N LEU A 665 -28.13 -2.34 5.80
CA LEU A 665 -27.00 -2.30 6.72
C LEU A 665 -26.33 -0.91 6.73
N LEU A 666 -26.19 -0.28 5.56
CA LEU A 666 -25.65 1.07 5.46
C LEU A 666 -26.52 2.09 6.19
N HIS A 667 -27.85 1.98 6.06
CA HIS A 667 -28.78 2.86 6.75
C HIS A 667 -28.65 2.75 8.28
N ILE A 668 -28.52 1.54 8.81
CA ILE A 668 -28.34 1.32 10.26
C ILE A 668 -26.99 1.87 10.73
N LEU A 669 -25.93 1.72 9.94
CA LEU A 669 -24.63 2.31 10.27
C LEU A 669 -24.67 3.84 10.26
N GLU A 670 -25.45 4.46 9.36
CA GLU A 670 -25.68 5.90 9.34
C GLU A 670 -26.48 6.36 10.57
N GLU A 671 -27.53 5.62 10.97
CA GLU A 671 -28.28 5.88 12.21
C GLU A 671 -27.36 5.82 13.44
N GLU A 672 -26.53 4.78 13.55
CA GLU A 672 -25.61 4.60 14.68
C GLU A 672 -24.50 5.64 14.69
N GLN A 673 -24.01 6.06 13.53
CA GLN A 673 -23.04 7.15 13.45
C GLN A 673 -23.67 8.48 13.92
N ALA A 674 -24.89 8.78 13.50
CA ALA A 674 -25.61 9.97 13.94
C ALA A 674 -25.87 9.95 15.46
N ALA A 675 -26.23 8.78 16.01
CA ALA A 675 -26.38 8.60 17.46
C ALA A 675 -25.05 8.81 18.21
N GLU A 676 -23.93 8.31 17.69
CA GLU A 676 -22.61 8.49 18.32
C GLU A 676 -22.17 9.96 18.28
N GLU A 677 -22.43 10.69 17.20
CA GLU A 677 -22.19 12.13 17.12
C GLU A 677 -23.00 12.90 18.18
N GLN A 678 -24.27 12.52 18.41
CA GLN A 678 -25.09 13.09 19.48
C GLN A 678 -24.52 12.78 20.87
N ARG A 679 -24.09 11.54 21.11
CA ARG A 679 -23.44 11.13 22.38
C ARG A 679 -22.17 11.94 22.62
N GLU A 680 -21.35 12.19 21.59
CA GLU A 680 -20.14 13.00 21.69
C GLU A 680 -20.46 14.46 22.06
N ILE A 681 -21.48 15.05 21.44
CA ILE A 681 -21.96 16.40 21.78
C ILE A 681 -22.43 16.46 23.24
N ILE A 682 -23.19 15.46 23.70
CA ILE A 682 -23.66 15.38 25.09
C ILE A 682 -22.48 15.23 26.07
N LEU A 683 -21.51 14.35 25.78
CA LEU A 683 -20.31 14.19 26.60
C LEU A 683 -19.44 15.45 26.64
N ARG A 684 -19.39 16.20 25.53
CA ARG A 684 -18.64 17.45 25.44
C ARG A 684 -19.30 18.58 26.22
N ASN A 685 -20.63 18.60 26.26
CA ASN A 685 -21.42 19.59 26.99
C ASN A 685 -21.53 19.30 28.50
N ALA A 686 -21.27 18.07 28.93
CA ALA A 686 -21.24 17.70 30.34
C ALA A 686 -20.01 18.32 31.04
N SER A 687 -20.23 19.34 31.88
CA SER A 687 -19.17 20.04 32.62
C SER A 687 -18.68 19.27 33.85
N ASP A 688 -19.55 18.44 34.45
CA ASP A 688 -19.23 17.67 35.66
C ASP A 688 -18.62 16.30 35.32
N ALA A 689 -17.53 15.96 36.00
CA ALA A 689 -16.80 14.71 35.79
C ALA A 689 -17.60 13.49 36.27
N ALA A 690 -18.44 13.63 37.30
CA ALA A 690 -19.29 12.54 37.78
C ALA A 690 -20.41 12.22 36.77
N GLU A 691 -21.08 13.26 36.27
CA GLU A 691 -22.11 13.11 35.24
C GLU A 691 -21.53 12.57 33.93
N ARG A 692 -20.32 12.99 33.54
CA ARG A 692 -19.63 12.44 32.36
C ARG A 692 -19.39 10.93 32.48
N ARG A 693 -18.94 10.44 33.65
CA ARG A 693 -18.77 8.99 33.90
C ARG A 693 -20.10 8.23 33.86
N ARG A 694 -21.17 8.83 34.37
CA ARG A 694 -22.52 8.26 34.31
C ARG A 694 -23.00 8.13 32.87
N LEU A 695 -22.85 9.18 32.07
CA LEU A 695 -23.20 9.21 30.65
C LEU A 695 -22.36 8.21 29.85
N GLU A 696 -21.05 8.11 30.10
CA GLU A 696 -20.18 7.11 29.47
C GLU A 696 -20.65 5.67 29.75
N LYS A 697 -21.16 5.40 30.97
CA LYS A 697 -21.72 4.08 31.31
C LYS A 697 -23.03 3.79 30.56
N ILE A 698 -23.91 4.79 30.45
CA ILE A 698 -25.18 4.67 29.72
C ILE A 698 -24.89 4.45 28.23
N PHE A 699 -24.04 5.27 27.63
CA PHE A 699 -23.61 5.15 26.24
C PHE A 699 -22.85 3.85 25.97
N GLY A 700 -22.16 3.29 26.96
CA GLY A 700 -21.59 1.94 26.87
C GLY A 700 -22.65 0.86 26.67
N VAL A 701 -23.78 0.94 27.37
CA VAL A 701 -24.91 0.00 27.19
C VAL A 701 -25.58 0.21 25.84
N GLU A 702 -25.80 1.46 25.43
CA GLU A 702 -26.40 1.76 24.12
C GLU A 702 -25.52 1.30 22.95
N ARG A 703 -24.19 1.47 23.03
CA ARG A 703 -23.26 0.94 22.02
C ARG A 703 -23.29 -0.58 21.94
N ASN A 704 -23.45 -1.26 23.08
CA ASN A 704 -23.60 -2.71 23.08
C ASN A 704 -24.92 -3.13 22.41
N GLN A 705 -26.02 -2.45 22.70
CA GLN A 705 -27.32 -2.71 22.05
C GLN A 705 -27.27 -2.44 20.53
N ALA A 706 -26.59 -1.37 20.12
CA ALA A 706 -26.33 -1.07 18.72
C ALA A 706 -25.52 -2.18 18.04
N SER A 707 -24.46 -2.65 18.70
CA SER A 707 -23.65 -3.77 18.21
C SER A 707 -24.46 -5.06 18.10
N GLU A 708 -25.34 -5.35 19.05
CA GLU A 708 -26.26 -6.49 19.00
C GLU A 708 -27.26 -6.36 17.84
N ARG A 709 -27.83 -5.18 17.63
CA ARG A 709 -28.75 -4.89 16.51
C ARG A 709 -28.08 -5.10 15.15
N ILE A 710 -26.84 -4.62 14.99
CA ILE A 710 -26.06 -4.82 13.76
C ILE A 710 -25.79 -6.31 13.54
N MET A 711 -25.37 -7.04 14.57
CA MET A 711 -25.13 -8.50 14.46
C MET A 711 -26.41 -9.26 14.08
N HIS A 712 -27.53 -8.98 14.73
CA HIS A 712 -28.81 -9.63 14.44
C HIS A 712 -29.22 -9.44 12.97
N ILE A 713 -29.11 -8.21 12.45
CA ILE A 713 -29.51 -7.90 11.09
C ILE A 713 -28.56 -8.55 10.08
N THR A 714 -27.25 -8.62 10.39
CA THR A 714 -26.32 -9.38 9.55
C THR A 714 -26.62 -10.88 9.54
N GLU A 715 -27.00 -11.47 10.68
CA GLU A 715 -27.41 -12.87 10.78
C GLU A 715 -28.70 -13.12 9.98
N GLU A 716 -29.70 -12.24 10.10
CA GLU A 716 -30.93 -12.30 9.31
C GLU A 716 -30.65 -12.19 7.80
N HIS A 717 -29.76 -11.30 7.40
CA HIS A 717 -29.34 -11.16 6.00
C HIS A 717 -28.68 -12.43 5.47
N GLU A 718 -27.81 -13.07 6.25
CA GLU A 718 -27.18 -14.34 5.87
C GLU A 718 -28.22 -15.46 5.73
N ILE A 719 -29.16 -15.58 6.67
CA ILE A 719 -30.24 -16.56 6.62
C ILE A 719 -31.12 -16.35 5.39
N MET A 720 -31.56 -15.12 5.14
CA MET A 720 -32.40 -14.81 3.98
C MET A 720 -31.65 -15.03 2.66
N PHE A 721 -30.36 -14.69 2.59
CA PHE A 721 -29.55 -14.92 1.40
C PHE A 721 -29.39 -16.42 1.13
N ALA A 722 -29.14 -17.22 2.16
CA ALA A 722 -29.05 -18.68 2.05
C ALA A 722 -30.38 -19.32 1.63
N GLN A 723 -31.51 -18.86 2.20
CA GLN A 723 -32.85 -19.29 1.79
C GLN A 723 -33.12 -18.95 0.32
N ARG A 724 -32.80 -17.73 -0.10
CA ARG A 724 -33.01 -17.30 -1.50
C ARG A 724 -32.14 -18.08 -2.48
N MET A 725 -30.89 -18.35 -2.12
CA MET A 725 -30.00 -19.23 -2.89
C MET A 725 -30.56 -20.65 -3.00
N ALA A 726 -31.14 -21.19 -1.92
CA ALA A 726 -31.76 -22.50 -1.93
C ALA A 726 -32.99 -22.54 -2.85
N ASP A 727 -33.90 -21.56 -2.74
CA ASP A 727 -35.10 -21.46 -3.58
C ASP A 727 -34.75 -21.41 -5.08
N LEU A 728 -33.69 -20.67 -5.44
CA LEU A 728 -33.21 -20.56 -6.82
C LEU A 728 -32.55 -21.86 -7.30
N ASN A 729 -31.84 -22.59 -6.44
CA ASN A 729 -31.28 -23.90 -6.76
C ASN A 729 -32.36 -24.99 -6.92
N TYR A 730 -33.49 -24.91 -6.22
CA TYR A 730 -34.60 -25.86 -6.36
C TYR A 730 -35.40 -25.67 -7.68
N HIS A 731 -35.26 -24.53 -8.35
CA HIS A 731 -35.95 -24.25 -9.61
C HIS A 731 -35.17 -24.65 -10.87
N LEU A 732 -33.96 -25.19 -10.74
CA LEU A 732 -33.31 -25.92 -11.83
C LEU A 732 -34.03 -27.25 -11.99
N PRO A 733 -34.82 -27.47 -13.07
CA PRO A 733 -35.47 -28.75 -13.29
C PRO A 733 -34.37 -29.79 -13.37
N THR A 734 -34.36 -30.70 -12.41
CA THR A 734 -33.52 -31.89 -12.46
C THR A 734 -33.93 -32.64 -13.73
N LEU A 735 -33.14 -32.44 -14.80
CA LEU A 735 -33.23 -33.25 -16.00
C LEU A 735 -33.09 -34.69 -15.54
N LYS A 736 -34.22 -35.39 -15.49
CA LYS A 736 -34.26 -36.83 -15.23
C LYS A 736 -33.33 -37.49 -16.24
N PRO A 737 -32.49 -38.44 -15.80
CA PRO A 737 -31.52 -39.11 -16.64
C PRO A 737 -32.16 -39.82 -17.85
#